data_AF-A0A517MVA5-F1
#
_entry.id   AF-A0A517MVA5-F1
#
_cell.length_a   1.000
_cell.length_b   1.000
_cell.length_c   1.000
_cell.angle_alpha   90.00
_cell.angle_beta   90.00
_cell.angle_gamma   90.00
#
_symmetry.space_group_name_H-M   'P 1'
#
loop_
_entity.id
_entity.type
_entity.pdbx_description
1 polymer ?
#
loop_
_entity_poly.entity_id
_entity_poly.type
_entity_poly.pdbx_seq_one_letter_code
_entity_poly.pdbx_strand_id
1 'polypeptide(L)'
;MNTKRRPYSDTCNSLATYFPRIAQAIVCLVLFASHVYAAGEPVDPKLATPDSKDDTAWYDVHLLDIEGMGWSDTKSPFDRLPAKAEKKVRSKVWRLSQQSAGVCVRFVTDATELRARWTLTLDQLAPANMTATGASGLDLYVKTNSGDWHWLGIGAPKGKTTSVVLTRGIPKEKREYLLYFPLYNGVQSLELGIPKAAQLQKAPARRDDRQKPILFYGTSITQGRSASRPGMCHPAILGRQLGYPVLNLGFSGNGEMEPELAELLSELDPAVYVLDCLPNMNASELTERTEPFIHRLRKSHPATPILMVEDRTYGNSFLVEGRRVTNLTNRQAYREAYKRLKAEGVKRLFYVKGGQLLGNDGEATIDSSHPTDLGFMRQATVLRKEFAKILSHDFSNGAIQRVTIEQARKDVPRSDTASVVEIEPDHLLMAYHRFRDSEHGGSDFGDCTIWSQESRDGGKTWGEAREIVTSDKEDINVQAPALCRLTDGELLMLANHAHGRASTSMKLYRSSDDGKIWELDQSLWEKSKGQWLQGGNSQLLLLESGRLIFGIHGGTGTQGNQKNDAWCMISDDQGRTWHRSEGTIVLPMRGAMEASLAELVDGELVMSLRTQLGGPFITRSYDRGENWTAAQPSGLVGPESSTCLRRIPGTNTLVLFWNGSEYQQGHHHFGERTPLSAARSDDGGVHWEHIGDIETATDAEFTNLDCTFTQAGNAIVTYSAARPAWERKRPSLSLQCAVIPRDWFFTQATCAKPTPE
;
A
#
# COMPACT_ATOMS: atom_id res chain seq x y z
N MET A 1 37.77 -44.91 41.94
CA MET A 1 37.93 -46.33 41.60
C MET A 1 37.11 -47.18 42.57
N ASN A 2 36.22 -47.97 41.99
CA ASN A 2 35.86 -49.35 42.35
C ASN A 2 34.97 -49.70 43.57
N THR A 3 33.91 -50.45 43.20
CA THR A 3 33.17 -51.48 43.94
C THR A 3 32.15 -50.97 45.00
N LYS A 4 30.94 -51.53 45.18
CA LYS A 4 30.49 -52.93 45.24
C LYS A 4 28.94 -53.08 45.13
N ARG A 5 28.53 -54.24 44.60
CA ARG A 5 27.47 -55.21 45.02
C ARG A 5 25.95 -54.88 45.00
N ARG A 6 25.22 -55.87 44.45
CA ARG A 6 23.77 -56.24 44.45
C ARG A 6 23.25 -56.65 45.87
N PRO A 7 21.97 -57.13 46.09
CA PRO A 7 20.65 -56.99 45.40
C PRO A 7 19.42 -56.78 46.37
N TYR A 8 18.20 -56.78 45.80
CA TYR A 8 16.86 -57.14 46.35
C TYR A 8 15.83 -56.07 46.82
N SER A 9 14.62 -56.21 46.22
CA SER A 9 13.22 -55.96 46.66
C SER A 9 12.86 -54.76 47.55
N ASP A 10 11.87 -53.96 47.12
CA ASP A 10 10.51 -54.00 47.69
C ASP A 10 9.50 -53.11 46.95
N THR A 11 8.24 -53.43 47.21
CA THR A 11 6.96 -53.12 46.58
C THR A 11 6.40 -51.71 46.71
N CYS A 12 5.44 -51.43 45.80
CA CYS A 12 4.18 -50.67 45.95
C CYS A 12 4.11 -49.16 45.63
N ASN A 13 3.35 -48.92 44.55
CA ASN A 13 2.21 -47.99 44.37
C ASN A 13 2.37 -46.63 43.65
N SER A 14 1.63 -46.57 42.53
CA SER A 14 1.05 -45.43 41.80
C SER A 14 2.06 -44.54 41.05
N LEU A 15 1.93 -44.18 39.77
CA LEU A 15 0.80 -43.99 38.86
C LEU A 15 1.25 -44.36 37.44
N ALA A 16 0.39 -45.06 36.68
CA ALA A 16 0.67 -45.44 35.30
C ALA A 16 0.29 -44.32 34.32
N THR A 17 1.27 -43.92 33.51
CA THR A 17 1.15 -43.16 32.27
C THR A 17 1.32 -44.12 31.06
N TYR A 18 0.85 -43.64 29.89
CA TYR A 18 1.12 -44.08 28.50
C TYR A 18 0.28 -45.22 27.83
N PHE A 19 -0.68 -44.76 26.98
CA PHE A 19 -1.13 -45.24 25.64
C PHE A 19 -1.84 -46.61 25.48
N PRO A 20 -2.56 -46.93 24.36
CA PRO A 20 -2.86 -46.19 23.09
C PRO A 20 -4.33 -46.31 22.54
N ARG A 21 -4.62 -45.68 21.37
CA ARG A 21 -5.56 -46.06 20.24
C ARG A 21 -6.28 -44.81 19.67
N ILE A 22 -6.07 -44.40 18.42
CA ILE A 22 -6.73 -44.86 17.16
C ILE A 22 -8.27 -44.96 17.25
N ALA A 23 -8.92 -44.18 16.37
CA ALA A 23 -10.33 -44.17 15.95
C ALA A 23 -11.34 -43.37 16.78
N GLN A 24 -11.58 -42.11 16.39
CA GLN A 24 -12.87 -41.69 15.85
C GLN A 24 -12.74 -40.32 15.17
N ALA A 25 -13.21 -40.27 13.93
CA ALA A 25 -13.21 -39.11 13.07
C ALA A 25 -14.63 -38.51 13.02
N ILE A 26 -14.66 -37.23 12.62
CA ILE A 26 -15.79 -36.51 12.01
C ILE A 26 -16.83 -35.96 12.99
N VAL A 27 -16.62 -34.70 13.43
CA VAL A 27 -17.41 -33.52 12.99
C VAL A 27 -16.51 -32.28 13.17
N CYS A 28 -15.55 -32.07 12.26
CA CYS A 28 -14.99 -30.73 12.08
C CYS A 28 -15.97 -29.96 11.21
N LEU A 29 -16.78 -29.10 11.84
CA LEU A 29 -17.45 -28.01 11.14
C LEU A 29 -16.36 -27.09 10.59
N VAL A 30 -15.96 -27.35 9.35
CA VAL A 30 -15.16 -26.42 8.57
C VAL A 30 -16.07 -25.22 8.28
N LEU A 31 -16.03 -24.22 9.17
CA LEU A 31 -16.49 -22.88 8.84
C LEU A 31 -15.48 -22.31 7.85
N PHE A 32 -15.70 -22.60 6.57
CA PHE A 32 -15.14 -21.78 5.51
C PHE A 32 -15.64 -20.36 5.76
N ALA A 33 -14.73 -19.46 6.16
CA ALA A 33 -14.96 -18.03 6.12
C ALA A 33 -15.13 -17.64 4.64
N SER A 34 -16.35 -17.79 4.14
CA SER A 34 -16.76 -17.23 2.86
C SER A 34 -16.66 -15.72 3.01
N HIS A 35 -15.58 -15.15 2.47
CA HIS A 35 -15.41 -13.72 2.36
C HIS A 35 -16.61 -13.18 1.58
N VAL A 36 -17.39 -12.32 2.23
CA VAL A 36 -18.48 -11.62 1.57
C VAL A 36 -17.83 -10.54 0.71
N TYR A 37 -17.41 -10.91 -0.49
CA TYR A 37 -17.23 -9.93 -1.57
C TYR A 37 -18.52 -9.10 -1.61
N ALA A 38 -18.41 -7.78 -1.75
CA ALA A 38 -19.56 -6.99 -2.21
C ALA A 38 -20.06 -7.66 -3.49
N ALA A 39 -21.17 -8.39 -3.39
CA ALA A 39 -21.55 -9.34 -4.41
C ALA A 39 -21.96 -8.57 -5.66
N GLY A 40 -21.20 -8.73 -6.75
CA GLY A 40 -21.64 -8.27 -8.05
C GLY A 40 -22.92 -9.00 -8.48
N GLU A 41 -23.69 -8.37 -9.36
CA GLU A 41 -24.97 -8.90 -9.81
C GLU A 41 -24.79 -10.31 -10.42
N PRO A 42 -25.51 -11.34 -9.94
CA PRO A 42 -25.48 -12.67 -10.54
C PRO A 42 -25.98 -12.66 -11.98
N VAL A 43 -25.28 -13.37 -12.87
CA VAL A 43 -25.75 -13.61 -14.24
C VAL A 43 -26.75 -14.76 -14.21
N ASP A 44 -27.93 -14.56 -14.81
CA ASP A 44 -28.97 -15.61 -14.89
C ASP A 44 -28.44 -16.83 -15.67
N PRO A 45 -28.36 -18.03 -15.04
CA PRO A 45 -27.89 -19.24 -15.70
C PRO A 45 -28.70 -19.64 -16.95
N LYS A 46 -29.94 -19.16 -17.09
CA LYS A 46 -30.77 -19.39 -18.29
C LYS A 46 -30.24 -18.69 -19.54
N LEU A 47 -29.37 -17.70 -19.37
CA LEU A 47 -28.72 -17.00 -20.49
C LEU A 47 -27.54 -17.80 -21.06
N ALA A 48 -27.15 -18.90 -20.41
CA ALA A 48 -26.09 -19.76 -20.89
C ALA A 48 -26.56 -20.68 -22.03
N THR A 49 -25.67 -20.90 -23.01
CA THR A 49 -25.83 -21.98 -23.98
C THR A 49 -25.15 -23.25 -23.43
N PRO A 50 -25.89 -24.33 -23.12
CA PRO A 50 -25.28 -25.56 -22.63
C PRO A 50 -24.45 -26.24 -23.73
N ASP A 51 -23.28 -26.76 -23.39
CA ASP A 51 -22.52 -27.62 -24.28
C ASP A 51 -23.22 -28.99 -24.42
N SER A 52 -23.20 -29.52 -25.63
CA SER A 52 -23.82 -30.82 -25.95
C SER A 52 -22.91 -32.01 -25.61
N LYS A 53 -21.61 -31.77 -25.39
CA LYS A 53 -20.59 -32.81 -25.22
C LYS A 53 -20.09 -32.95 -23.80
N ASP A 54 -20.20 -31.91 -22.98
CA ASP A 54 -19.75 -31.93 -21.58
C ASP A 54 -20.60 -31.03 -20.66
N ASP A 55 -20.15 -30.88 -19.42
CA ASP A 55 -20.83 -30.09 -18.38
C ASP A 55 -20.57 -28.58 -18.48
N THR A 56 -20.11 -28.08 -19.62
CA THR A 56 -19.86 -26.65 -19.81
C THR A 56 -21.16 -25.88 -20.09
N ALA A 57 -21.31 -24.72 -19.47
CA ALA A 57 -22.28 -23.67 -19.79
C ALA A 57 -21.52 -22.48 -20.39
N TRP A 58 -21.90 -22.06 -21.60
CA TRP A 58 -21.27 -20.96 -22.33
C TRP A 58 -22.06 -19.67 -22.16
N TYR A 59 -21.39 -18.62 -21.69
CA TYR A 59 -21.95 -17.29 -21.49
C TYR A 59 -21.29 -16.29 -22.42
N ASP A 60 -22.09 -15.51 -23.14
CA ASP A 60 -21.57 -14.36 -23.89
C ASP A 60 -21.01 -13.31 -22.91
N VAL A 61 -19.81 -12.79 -23.20
CA VAL A 61 -19.16 -11.79 -22.33
C VAL A 61 -19.89 -10.45 -22.24
N HIS A 62 -20.85 -10.16 -23.13
CA HIS A 62 -21.72 -8.98 -23.02
C HIS A 62 -22.67 -9.05 -21.82
N LEU A 63 -22.82 -10.21 -21.18
CA LEU A 63 -23.54 -10.36 -19.92
C LEU A 63 -22.74 -9.81 -18.72
N LEU A 64 -21.48 -9.44 -18.93
CA LEU A 64 -20.52 -8.97 -17.94
C LEU A 64 -20.09 -7.53 -18.24
N ASP A 65 -19.32 -6.95 -17.32
CA ASP A 65 -18.79 -5.60 -17.49
C ASP A 65 -17.51 -5.63 -18.32
N ILE A 66 -17.61 -5.09 -19.53
CA ILE A 66 -16.48 -4.91 -20.46
C ILE A 66 -15.82 -3.56 -20.15
N GLU A 67 -14.51 -3.62 -19.88
CA GLU A 67 -13.65 -2.46 -19.68
C GLU A 67 -12.74 -2.23 -20.89
N GLY A 68 -12.17 -1.02 -21.00
CA GLY A 68 -11.20 -0.68 -22.06
C GLY A 68 -11.81 -0.11 -23.34
N MET A 69 -13.09 0.22 -23.31
CA MET A 69 -13.84 0.83 -24.40
C MET A 69 -14.14 2.30 -24.07
N GLY A 70 -13.76 3.22 -24.97
CA GLY A 70 -14.02 4.65 -24.78
C GLY A 70 -15.43 5.09 -25.20
N TRP A 71 -16.06 4.34 -26.10
CA TRP A 71 -17.34 4.68 -26.71
C TRP A 71 -18.24 3.46 -26.78
N SER A 72 -19.55 3.70 -26.74
CA SER A 72 -20.58 2.67 -26.93
C SER A 72 -21.18 2.67 -28.34
N ASP A 73 -21.06 3.78 -29.08
CA ASP A 73 -21.55 3.93 -30.45
C ASP A 73 -20.54 3.41 -31.49
N THR A 74 -20.14 2.15 -31.36
CA THR A 74 -19.14 1.49 -32.20
C THR A 74 -19.76 0.72 -33.37
N LYS A 75 -18.97 0.45 -34.43
CA LYS A 75 -19.44 -0.34 -35.59
C LYS A 75 -19.47 -1.84 -35.28
N SER A 76 -18.48 -2.31 -34.53
CA SER A 76 -18.43 -3.66 -33.97
C SER A 76 -18.29 -3.58 -32.44
N PRO A 77 -18.74 -4.61 -31.69
CA PRO A 77 -18.88 -4.50 -30.23
C PRO A 77 -17.59 -4.19 -29.46
N PHE A 78 -16.43 -4.54 -30.02
CA PHE A 78 -15.11 -4.36 -29.37
C PHE A 78 -14.19 -3.39 -30.14
N ASP A 79 -14.75 -2.54 -31.01
CA ASP A 79 -13.97 -1.50 -31.71
C ASP A 79 -13.58 -0.38 -30.72
N ARG A 80 -12.35 0.13 -30.82
CA ARG A 80 -11.80 1.13 -29.91
C ARG A 80 -12.14 2.58 -30.27
N LEU A 81 -12.78 2.83 -31.41
CA LEU A 81 -13.23 4.16 -31.85
C LEU A 81 -14.72 4.13 -32.22
N PRO A 82 -15.45 5.26 -32.09
CA PRO A 82 -16.87 5.30 -32.40
C PRO A 82 -17.08 5.22 -33.92
N ALA A 83 -18.24 4.76 -34.36
CA ALA A 83 -18.57 4.55 -35.77
C ALA A 83 -18.40 5.83 -36.62
N LYS A 84 -18.66 7.00 -36.03
CA LYS A 84 -18.45 8.31 -36.68
C LYS A 84 -16.98 8.56 -37.06
N ALA A 85 -16.03 7.90 -36.43
CA ALA A 85 -14.60 8.06 -36.71
C ALA A 85 -14.23 7.53 -38.11
N GLU A 86 -14.96 6.55 -38.67
CA GLU A 86 -14.67 5.94 -39.98
C GLU A 86 -14.51 6.97 -41.11
N LYS A 87 -15.27 8.06 -41.06
CA LYS A 87 -15.25 9.14 -42.06
C LYS A 87 -14.35 10.32 -41.67
N LYS A 88 -13.78 10.30 -40.47
CA LYS A 88 -12.96 11.39 -39.92
C LYS A 88 -11.47 11.04 -39.91
N VAL A 89 -11.13 9.86 -39.40
CA VAL A 89 -9.72 9.47 -39.22
C VAL A 89 -9.17 8.83 -40.49
N ARG A 90 -7.85 8.79 -40.60
CA ARG A 90 -7.17 8.09 -41.71
C ARG A 90 -7.59 6.62 -41.75
N SER A 91 -7.73 6.06 -42.95
CA SER A 91 -8.17 4.67 -43.14
C SER A 91 -7.32 3.63 -42.40
N LYS A 92 -6.02 3.90 -42.21
CA LYS A 92 -5.12 3.06 -41.41
C LYS A 92 -5.46 3.09 -39.92
N VAL A 93 -5.74 4.26 -39.36
CA VAL A 93 -6.18 4.41 -37.96
C VAL A 93 -7.51 3.69 -37.75
N TRP A 94 -8.46 3.89 -38.66
CA TRP A 94 -9.77 3.21 -38.60
C TRP A 94 -9.65 1.67 -38.62
N ARG A 95 -8.81 1.11 -39.49
CA ARG A 95 -8.58 -0.35 -39.50
C ARG A 95 -7.93 -0.85 -38.22
N LEU A 96 -7.02 -0.07 -37.63
CA LEU A 96 -6.36 -0.43 -36.37
C LEU A 96 -7.29 -0.27 -35.16
N SER A 97 -8.27 0.64 -35.20
CA SER A 97 -9.25 0.77 -34.12
C SER A 97 -10.20 -0.41 -34.03
N GLN A 98 -10.34 -1.22 -35.09
CA GLN A 98 -11.13 -2.46 -35.07
C GLN A 98 -10.43 -3.63 -34.36
N GLN A 99 -9.19 -3.43 -33.90
CA GLN A 99 -8.45 -4.39 -33.09
C GLN A 99 -8.70 -4.11 -31.60
N SER A 100 -8.81 -5.14 -30.76
CA SER A 100 -9.34 -5.04 -29.39
C SER A 100 -8.28 -4.75 -28.31
N ALA A 101 -7.20 -4.05 -28.65
CA ALA A 101 -6.08 -3.84 -27.71
C ALA A 101 -6.54 -3.10 -26.44
N GLY A 102 -6.26 -3.67 -25.27
CA GLY A 102 -6.64 -3.09 -23.97
C GLY A 102 -8.09 -3.32 -23.56
N VAL A 103 -8.93 -3.90 -24.43
CA VAL A 103 -10.26 -4.37 -24.05
C VAL A 103 -10.12 -5.58 -23.12
N CYS A 104 -10.95 -5.63 -22.09
CA CYS A 104 -10.98 -6.74 -21.15
C CYS A 104 -12.36 -6.92 -20.53
N VAL A 105 -12.59 -8.07 -19.91
CA VAL A 105 -13.81 -8.34 -19.13
C VAL A 105 -13.43 -8.76 -17.73
N ARG A 106 -14.15 -8.25 -16.72
CA ARG A 106 -14.03 -8.68 -15.32
C ARG A 106 -15.27 -9.44 -14.89
N PHE A 107 -15.06 -10.49 -14.10
CA PHE A 107 -16.16 -11.35 -13.62
C PHE A 107 -15.79 -12.06 -12.33
N VAL A 108 -16.80 -12.54 -11.62
CA VAL A 108 -16.63 -13.39 -10.43
C VAL A 108 -17.27 -14.75 -10.70
N THR A 109 -16.56 -15.82 -10.36
CA THR A 109 -17.10 -17.19 -10.43
C THR A 109 -16.44 -18.11 -9.41
N ASP A 110 -17.15 -19.17 -9.02
CA ASP A 110 -16.65 -20.29 -8.21
C ASP A 110 -16.25 -21.50 -9.06
N ALA A 111 -16.12 -21.32 -10.38
CA ALA A 111 -15.78 -22.36 -11.32
C ALA A 111 -14.39 -22.97 -11.05
N THR A 112 -14.33 -24.31 -11.06
CA THR A 112 -13.08 -25.07 -10.92
C THR A 112 -12.30 -25.22 -12.23
N GLU A 113 -12.89 -24.78 -13.33
CA GLU A 113 -12.37 -24.82 -14.69
C GLU A 113 -12.93 -23.64 -15.49
N LEU A 114 -12.06 -22.98 -16.25
CA LEU A 114 -12.42 -21.85 -17.09
C LEU A 114 -12.05 -22.14 -18.54
N ARG A 115 -12.99 -21.93 -19.45
CA ARG A 115 -12.83 -22.06 -20.89
C ARG A 115 -13.16 -20.76 -21.59
N ALA A 116 -12.63 -20.60 -22.79
CA ALA A 116 -13.05 -19.52 -23.68
C ALA A 116 -13.19 -20.06 -25.10
N ARG A 117 -14.19 -19.55 -25.81
CA ARG A 117 -14.27 -19.67 -27.27
C ARG A 117 -14.54 -18.32 -27.89
N TRP A 118 -13.82 -18.00 -28.96
CA TRP A 118 -13.91 -16.70 -29.61
C TRP A 118 -13.70 -16.82 -31.11
N THR A 119 -14.24 -15.83 -31.82
CA THR A 119 -14.02 -15.65 -33.27
C THR A 119 -13.34 -14.32 -33.50
N LEU A 120 -12.26 -14.34 -34.27
CA LEU A 120 -11.46 -13.18 -34.66
C LEU A 120 -12.00 -12.54 -35.94
N THR A 121 -11.76 -11.24 -36.11
CA THR A 121 -12.14 -10.53 -37.35
C THR A 121 -11.17 -10.83 -38.50
N LEU A 122 -9.88 -11.02 -38.19
CA LEU A 122 -8.85 -11.34 -39.18
C LEU A 122 -8.41 -12.81 -39.10
N ASP A 123 -8.14 -13.40 -40.27
CA ASP A 123 -7.60 -14.76 -40.38
C ASP A 123 -6.11 -14.84 -40.01
N GLN A 124 -5.38 -13.73 -40.19
CA GLN A 124 -3.97 -13.64 -39.80
C GLN A 124 -3.83 -13.57 -38.28
N LEU A 125 -3.21 -14.59 -37.67
CA LEU A 125 -3.07 -14.69 -36.22
C LEU A 125 -1.97 -13.80 -35.64
N ALA A 126 -0.90 -13.52 -36.37
CA ALA A 126 0.20 -12.68 -35.89
C ALA A 126 0.95 -11.96 -37.02
N PRO A 127 1.47 -10.75 -36.78
CA PRO A 127 2.58 -10.20 -37.55
C PRO A 127 3.90 -10.92 -37.18
N ALA A 128 4.91 -10.83 -38.05
CA ALA A 128 6.17 -11.58 -37.92
C ALA A 128 6.93 -11.32 -36.60
N ASN A 129 6.82 -10.13 -36.04
CA ASN A 129 7.49 -9.74 -34.81
C ASN A 129 6.56 -9.75 -33.59
N MET A 130 5.54 -10.61 -33.55
CA MET A 130 4.72 -10.87 -32.36
C MET A 130 4.35 -12.34 -32.25
N THR A 131 4.06 -12.80 -31.03
CA THR A 131 3.45 -14.11 -30.82
C THR A 131 1.98 -14.09 -31.26
N ALA A 132 1.47 -15.25 -31.70
CA ALA A 132 0.04 -15.41 -31.97
C ALA A 132 -0.81 -15.18 -30.71
N THR A 133 -0.32 -15.58 -29.54
CA THR A 133 -0.99 -15.32 -28.26
C THR A 133 -1.13 -13.82 -27.98
N GLY A 134 -0.08 -13.02 -28.14
CA GLY A 134 -0.13 -11.56 -27.96
C GLY A 134 -1.04 -10.88 -28.97
N ALA A 135 -0.95 -11.29 -30.24
CA ALA A 135 -1.68 -10.62 -31.32
C ALA A 135 -3.17 -11.02 -31.41
N SER A 136 -3.50 -12.29 -31.16
CA SER A 136 -4.83 -12.90 -31.42
C SER A 136 -5.37 -13.78 -30.28
N GLY A 137 -4.65 -13.90 -29.17
CA GLY A 137 -5.04 -14.72 -28.02
C GLY A 137 -5.70 -13.94 -26.89
N LEU A 138 -5.98 -14.66 -25.81
CA LEU A 138 -6.54 -14.14 -24.56
C LEU A 138 -5.56 -14.30 -23.40
N ASP A 139 -5.70 -13.51 -22.35
CA ASP A 139 -4.83 -13.54 -21.17
C ASP A 139 -5.64 -13.44 -19.89
N LEU A 140 -5.62 -14.49 -19.06
CA LEU A 140 -6.45 -14.62 -17.87
C LEU A 140 -5.63 -14.31 -16.61
N TYR A 141 -6.15 -13.41 -15.81
CA TYR A 141 -5.66 -13.06 -14.49
C TYR A 141 -6.73 -13.36 -13.42
N VAL A 142 -6.27 -13.63 -12.20
CA VAL A 142 -7.10 -13.79 -11.01
C VAL A 142 -6.62 -12.82 -9.93
N LYS A 143 -7.56 -12.26 -9.18
CA LYS A 143 -7.25 -11.38 -8.06
C LYS A 143 -6.92 -12.20 -6.82
N THR A 144 -5.79 -11.88 -6.20
CA THR A 144 -5.34 -12.52 -4.95
C THR A 144 -6.04 -11.91 -3.74
N ASN A 145 -5.88 -12.54 -2.58
CA ASN A 145 -6.39 -12.02 -1.32
C ASN A 145 -5.70 -10.70 -0.91
N SER A 146 -4.46 -10.44 -1.38
CA SER A 146 -3.78 -9.16 -1.21
C SER A 146 -4.33 -8.04 -2.11
N GLY A 147 -5.27 -8.37 -3.00
CA GLY A 147 -5.85 -7.44 -3.97
C GLY A 147 -5.06 -7.30 -5.28
N ASP A 148 -3.93 -8.01 -5.42
CA ASP A 148 -3.09 -8.00 -6.61
C ASP A 148 -3.64 -8.89 -7.72
N TRP A 149 -3.27 -8.60 -8.98
CA TRP A 149 -3.64 -9.43 -10.13
C TRP A 149 -2.51 -10.37 -10.52
N HIS A 150 -2.74 -11.67 -10.41
CA HIS A 150 -1.79 -12.71 -10.79
C HIS A 150 -2.21 -13.41 -12.07
N TRP A 151 -1.24 -13.74 -12.91
CA TRP A 151 -1.47 -14.50 -14.13
C TRP A 151 -1.95 -15.91 -13.79
N LEU A 152 -2.96 -16.41 -14.52
CA LEU A 152 -3.56 -17.73 -14.28
C LEU A 152 -3.60 -18.61 -15.53
N GLY A 153 -3.70 -18.04 -16.72
CA GLY A 153 -3.76 -18.84 -17.95
C GLY A 153 -3.77 -18.00 -19.23
N ILE A 154 -3.67 -18.66 -20.36
CA ILE A 154 -3.74 -18.02 -21.69
C ILE A 154 -4.76 -18.73 -22.58
N GLY A 155 -5.37 -17.97 -23.49
CA GLY A 155 -6.09 -18.50 -24.63
C GLY A 155 -5.22 -18.45 -25.87
N ALA A 156 -4.47 -19.50 -26.16
CA ALA A 156 -3.64 -19.57 -27.37
C ALA A 156 -4.53 -19.78 -28.63
N PRO A 157 -4.49 -18.88 -29.63
CA PRO A 157 -5.33 -18.99 -30.82
C PRO A 157 -4.83 -20.12 -31.74
N LYS A 158 -5.77 -20.87 -32.32
CA LYS A 158 -5.48 -21.95 -33.29
C LYS A 158 -5.92 -21.61 -34.72
N GLY A 159 -6.72 -20.56 -34.88
CA GLY A 159 -7.30 -20.12 -36.14
C GLY A 159 -8.30 -19.00 -35.88
N LYS A 160 -9.07 -18.62 -36.90
CA LYS A 160 -10.07 -17.54 -36.79
C LYS A 160 -11.05 -17.79 -35.66
N THR A 161 -11.57 -19.00 -35.55
CA THR A 161 -12.40 -19.45 -34.42
C THR A 161 -11.60 -20.42 -33.57
N THR A 162 -11.53 -20.15 -32.27
CA THR A 162 -10.78 -20.95 -31.31
C THR A 162 -11.68 -21.28 -30.11
N SER A 163 -11.56 -22.49 -29.57
CA SER A 163 -12.16 -22.92 -28.31
C SER A 163 -11.10 -23.67 -27.50
N VAL A 164 -10.81 -23.20 -26.29
CA VAL A 164 -9.76 -23.74 -25.43
C VAL A 164 -10.16 -23.71 -23.96
N VAL A 165 -9.49 -24.56 -23.20
CA VAL A 165 -9.42 -24.48 -21.75
C VAL A 165 -8.38 -23.43 -21.40
N LEU A 166 -8.75 -22.42 -20.62
CA LEU A 166 -7.81 -21.42 -20.09
C LEU A 166 -7.04 -22.00 -18.90
N THR A 167 -7.75 -22.70 -18.00
CA THR A 167 -7.18 -23.34 -16.81
C THR A 167 -8.16 -24.36 -16.20
N ARG A 168 -7.66 -25.31 -15.40
CA ARG A 168 -8.43 -26.34 -14.67
C ARG A 168 -7.84 -26.58 -13.29
N GLY A 169 -8.60 -27.25 -12.42
CA GLY A 169 -8.13 -27.65 -11.10
C GLY A 169 -8.08 -26.49 -10.11
N ILE A 170 -8.88 -25.45 -10.34
CA ILE A 170 -9.03 -24.34 -9.41
C ILE A 170 -9.90 -24.83 -8.23
N PRO A 171 -9.54 -24.54 -6.97
CA PRO A 171 -10.43 -24.78 -5.83
C PRO A 171 -11.78 -24.08 -6.01
N LYS A 172 -12.87 -24.73 -5.56
CA LYS A 172 -14.24 -24.21 -5.69
C LYS A 172 -14.49 -23.07 -4.68
N GLU A 173 -14.05 -21.88 -5.04
CA GLU A 173 -14.19 -20.64 -4.27
C GLU A 173 -14.49 -19.49 -5.21
N LYS A 174 -15.34 -18.54 -4.79
CA LYS A 174 -15.60 -17.33 -5.57
C LYS A 174 -14.31 -16.51 -5.68
N ARG A 175 -13.90 -16.18 -6.91
CA ARG A 175 -12.75 -15.31 -7.18
C ARG A 175 -13.10 -14.30 -8.25
N GLU A 176 -12.43 -13.15 -8.19
CA GLU A 176 -12.49 -12.14 -9.24
C GLU A 176 -11.43 -12.42 -10.31
N TYR A 177 -11.85 -12.38 -11.57
CA TYR A 177 -11.03 -12.66 -12.74
C TYR A 177 -11.03 -11.46 -13.69
N LEU A 178 -9.95 -11.35 -14.46
CA LEU A 178 -9.75 -10.35 -15.49
C LEU A 178 -9.23 -11.05 -16.75
N LEU A 179 -9.96 -10.94 -17.86
CA LEU A 179 -9.61 -11.58 -19.12
C LEU A 179 -9.33 -10.51 -20.19
N TYR A 180 -8.09 -10.39 -20.63
CA TYR A 180 -7.68 -9.47 -21.70
C TYR A 180 -7.91 -10.04 -23.09
N PHE A 181 -8.26 -9.15 -24.01
CA PHE A 181 -8.56 -9.44 -25.41
C PHE A 181 -7.31 -9.26 -26.30
N PRO A 182 -7.33 -9.74 -27.55
CA PRO A 182 -6.21 -9.62 -28.49
C PRO A 182 -5.70 -8.18 -28.71
N LEU A 183 -4.38 -8.01 -28.90
CA LEU A 183 -3.75 -6.70 -29.13
C LEU A 183 -3.76 -6.24 -30.59
N TYR A 184 -3.70 -7.18 -31.54
CA TYR A 184 -3.49 -6.90 -32.98
C TYR A 184 -4.51 -7.60 -33.88
N ASN A 185 -5.62 -8.05 -33.32
CA ASN A 185 -6.76 -8.59 -34.02
C ASN A 185 -8.04 -8.10 -33.37
N GLY A 186 -9.15 -8.07 -34.11
CA GLY A 186 -10.46 -7.77 -33.55
C GLY A 186 -11.13 -9.05 -33.07
N VAL A 187 -12.06 -8.90 -32.12
CA VAL A 187 -12.94 -9.99 -31.69
C VAL A 187 -14.32 -9.74 -32.29
N GLN A 188 -14.91 -10.76 -32.89
CA GLN A 188 -16.28 -10.74 -33.38
C GLN A 188 -17.25 -11.27 -32.31
N SER A 189 -16.87 -12.35 -31.63
CA SER A 189 -17.60 -12.94 -30.52
C SER A 189 -16.65 -13.56 -29.52
N LEU A 190 -17.02 -13.57 -28.24
CA LEU A 190 -16.29 -14.22 -27.16
C LEU A 190 -17.28 -14.75 -26.14
N GLU A 191 -17.11 -16.02 -25.76
CA GLU A 191 -17.90 -16.66 -24.72
C GLU A 191 -16.99 -17.30 -23.66
N LEU A 192 -17.39 -17.16 -22.40
CA LEU A 192 -16.77 -17.82 -21.25
C LEU A 192 -17.51 -19.14 -20.97
N GLY A 193 -16.76 -20.22 -20.87
CA GLY A 193 -17.28 -21.53 -20.49
C GLY A 193 -16.93 -21.88 -19.06
N ILE A 194 -17.94 -22.21 -18.25
CA ILE A 194 -17.79 -22.67 -16.86
C ILE A 194 -18.63 -23.94 -16.62
N PRO A 195 -18.36 -24.77 -15.60
CA PRO A 195 -19.24 -25.89 -15.25
C PRO A 195 -20.68 -25.43 -14.97
N LYS A 196 -21.71 -26.21 -15.36
CA LYS A 196 -23.13 -25.85 -15.18
C LYS A 196 -23.51 -25.59 -13.72
N ALA A 197 -22.82 -26.25 -12.79
CA ALA A 197 -23.04 -26.09 -11.35
C ALA A 197 -22.34 -24.85 -10.74
N ALA A 198 -21.48 -24.15 -11.51
CA ALA A 198 -20.80 -22.94 -11.06
C ALA A 198 -21.66 -21.69 -11.30
N GLN A 199 -21.43 -20.66 -10.51
CA GLN A 199 -22.10 -19.37 -10.61
C GLN A 199 -21.22 -18.36 -11.35
N LEU A 200 -21.83 -17.53 -12.18
CA LEU A 200 -21.20 -16.37 -12.80
C LEU A 200 -21.84 -15.09 -12.27
N GLN A 201 -21.02 -14.09 -11.94
CA GLN A 201 -21.43 -12.78 -11.45
C GLN A 201 -20.63 -11.70 -12.17
N LYS A 202 -21.22 -10.52 -12.33
CA LYS A 202 -20.46 -9.31 -12.66
C LYS A 202 -19.39 -9.06 -11.60
N ALA A 203 -18.28 -8.44 -11.99
CA ALA A 203 -17.30 -8.04 -11.00
C ALA A 203 -17.81 -6.86 -10.16
N PRO A 204 -17.33 -6.70 -8.92
CA PRO A 204 -17.62 -5.50 -8.16
C PRO A 204 -17.15 -4.25 -8.92
N ALA A 205 -17.90 -3.15 -8.78
CA ALA A 205 -17.51 -1.86 -9.32
C ALA A 205 -16.07 -1.51 -8.88
N ARG A 206 -15.34 -0.80 -9.74
CA ARG A 206 -14.06 -0.19 -9.33
C ARG A 206 -14.34 0.77 -8.18
N ARG A 207 -13.36 0.98 -7.30
CA ARG A 207 -13.43 2.01 -6.27
C ARG A 207 -13.79 3.36 -6.89
N ASP A 208 -14.55 4.19 -6.18
CA ASP A 208 -15.06 5.48 -6.68
C ASP A 208 -13.94 6.41 -7.17
N ASP A 209 -12.78 6.40 -6.49
CA ASP A 209 -11.58 7.16 -6.86
C ASP A 209 -10.83 6.61 -8.09
N ARG A 210 -11.26 5.46 -8.63
CA ARG A 210 -10.61 4.72 -9.73
C ARG A 210 -11.58 4.27 -10.81
N GLN A 211 -12.74 4.92 -10.92
CA GLN A 211 -13.72 4.61 -11.98
C GLN A 211 -13.29 5.16 -13.35
N LYS A 212 -12.67 6.36 -13.38
CA LYS A 212 -12.22 6.97 -14.64
C LYS A 212 -11.01 6.23 -15.20
N PRO A 213 -10.93 5.98 -16.52
CA PRO A 213 -9.80 5.24 -17.09
C PRO A 213 -8.55 6.10 -17.22
N ILE A 214 -7.38 5.45 -17.26
CA ILE A 214 -6.16 6.06 -17.80
C ILE A 214 -6.18 5.87 -19.33
N LEU A 215 -6.05 6.96 -20.08
CA LEU A 215 -6.09 6.94 -21.54
C LEU A 215 -4.67 7.04 -22.10
N PHE A 216 -4.23 6.00 -22.80
CA PHE A 216 -2.97 5.98 -23.54
C PHE A 216 -3.23 6.22 -25.01
N TYR A 217 -2.66 7.29 -25.57
CA TYR A 217 -2.64 7.55 -27.00
C TYR A 217 -1.21 7.44 -27.53
N GLY A 218 -1.01 6.59 -28.54
CA GLY A 218 0.34 6.33 -29.01
C GLY A 218 0.48 5.38 -30.18
N THR A 219 1.61 4.68 -30.21
CA THR A 219 2.13 3.99 -31.41
C THR A 219 1.87 2.48 -31.39
N SER A 220 2.66 1.72 -32.15
CA SER A 220 2.71 0.25 -32.08
C SER A 220 3.15 -0.25 -30.71
N ILE A 221 4.00 0.50 -30.01
CA ILE A 221 4.48 0.15 -28.67
C ILE A 221 3.31 0.20 -27.68
N THR A 222 2.56 1.30 -27.68
CA THR A 222 1.35 1.47 -26.86
C THR A 222 0.32 0.39 -27.17
N GLN A 223 0.11 0.10 -28.46
CA GLN A 223 -0.80 -0.97 -28.88
C GLN A 223 -0.39 -2.35 -28.36
N GLY A 224 0.91 -2.54 -28.07
CA GLY A 224 1.44 -3.72 -27.39
C GLY A 224 2.37 -4.58 -28.24
N ARG A 225 2.99 -4.03 -29.28
CA ARG A 225 4.04 -4.74 -30.03
C ARG A 225 5.39 -4.59 -29.28
N SER A 226 6.06 -5.65 -28.82
CA SER A 226 5.83 -7.09 -29.02
C SER A 226 5.61 -7.85 -27.70
N ALA A 227 4.50 -7.55 -27.03
CA ALA A 227 4.11 -8.25 -25.81
C ALA A 227 3.83 -9.72 -26.13
N SER A 228 4.33 -10.64 -25.31
CA SER A 228 4.18 -12.08 -25.55
C SER A 228 2.74 -12.57 -25.41
N ARG A 229 1.91 -11.81 -24.68
CA ARG A 229 0.49 -12.04 -24.41
C ARG A 229 -0.21 -10.72 -24.08
N PRO A 230 -1.55 -10.61 -24.27
CA PRO A 230 -2.25 -9.33 -24.18
C PRO A 230 -2.03 -8.51 -22.91
N GLY A 231 -1.96 -9.16 -21.74
CA GLY A 231 -1.78 -8.50 -20.46
C GLY A 231 -0.37 -7.96 -20.20
N MET A 232 0.59 -8.15 -21.13
CA MET A 232 2.00 -7.75 -20.96
C MET A 232 2.39 -6.46 -21.70
N CYS A 233 1.46 -5.77 -22.37
CA CYS A 233 1.72 -4.41 -22.84
C CYS A 233 1.77 -3.44 -21.64
N HIS A 234 2.57 -2.37 -21.72
CA HIS A 234 2.73 -1.43 -20.60
C HIS A 234 1.41 -0.80 -20.11
N PRO A 235 0.41 -0.48 -20.96
CA PRO A 235 -0.87 0.05 -20.47
C PRO A 235 -1.59 -0.97 -19.58
N ALA A 236 -1.63 -2.25 -19.97
CA ALA A 236 -2.28 -3.31 -19.19
C ALA A 236 -1.54 -3.58 -17.86
N ILE A 237 -0.21 -3.60 -17.87
CA ILE A 237 0.60 -3.74 -16.65
C ILE A 237 0.31 -2.61 -15.67
N LEU A 238 0.33 -1.35 -16.15
CA LEU A 238 0.06 -0.18 -15.32
C LEU A 238 -1.37 -0.19 -14.77
N GLY A 239 -2.37 -0.52 -15.59
CA GLY A 239 -3.75 -0.62 -15.15
C GLY A 239 -3.93 -1.58 -13.96
N ARG A 240 -3.28 -2.75 -14.00
CA ARG A 240 -3.31 -3.70 -12.87
C ARG A 240 -2.56 -3.19 -11.66
N GLN A 241 -1.36 -2.65 -11.83
CA GLN A 241 -0.54 -2.15 -10.72
C GLN A 241 -1.15 -0.94 -10.00
N LEU A 242 -1.92 -0.12 -10.73
CA LEU A 242 -2.58 1.07 -10.18
C LEU A 242 -4.05 0.82 -9.82
N GLY A 243 -4.65 -0.27 -10.30
CA GLY A 243 -6.07 -0.57 -10.08
C GLY A 243 -7.04 0.27 -10.92
N TYR A 244 -6.58 0.90 -12.00
CA TYR A 244 -7.41 1.71 -12.90
C TYR A 244 -7.84 0.93 -14.16
N PRO A 245 -9.04 1.19 -14.71
CA PRO A 245 -9.37 0.87 -16.09
C PRO A 245 -8.41 1.59 -17.05
N VAL A 246 -8.19 1.01 -18.23
CA VAL A 246 -7.24 1.57 -19.21
C VAL A 246 -7.87 1.61 -20.60
N LEU A 247 -7.80 2.77 -21.24
CA LEU A 247 -8.08 2.89 -22.67
C LEU A 247 -6.75 2.85 -23.43
N ASN A 248 -6.51 1.75 -24.15
CA ASN A 248 -5.35 1.63 -25.01
C ASN A 248 -5.71 2.08 -26.43
N LEU A 249 -5.38 3.33 -26.78
CA LEU A 249 -5.56 3.90 -28.11
C LEU A 249 -4.20 4.00 -28.83
N GLY A 250 -3.43 2.92 -28.75
CA GLY A 250 -2.24 2.72 -29.58
C GLY A 250 -2.61 2.33 -31.01
N PHE A 251 -2.04 3.03 -31.99
CA PHE A 251 -2.21 2.75 -33.41
C PHE A 251 -0.84 2.53 -34.07
N SER A 252 -0.56 1.26 -34.40
CA SER A 252 0.69 0.82 -35.02
C SER A 252 1.10 1.67 -36.22
N GLY A 253 2.21 2.40 -36.09
CA GLY A 253 2.72 3.30 -37.14
C GLY A 253 1.82 4.48 -37.51
N ASN A 254 0.79 4.79 -36.71
CA ASN A 254 -0.19 5.85 -37.00
C ASN A 254 -0.57 6.77 -35.82
N GLY A 255 0.01 6.63 -34.62
CA GLY A 255 -0.13 7.65 -33.56
C GLY A 255 0.67 8.92 -33.86
N GLU A 256 0.08 9.91 -34.53
CA GLU A 256 0.78 11.09 -35.09
C GLU A 256 0.22 12.45 -34.59
N MET A 257 -0.49 12.43 -33.46
CA MET A 257 -1.15 13.62 -32.88
C MET A 257 -2.02 14.39 -33.88
N GLU A 258 -2.82 13.67 -34.66
CA GLU A 258 -3.75 14.28 -35.61
C GLU A 258 -4.90 15.02 -34.92
N PRO A 259 -5.37 16.15 -35.47
CA PRO A 259 -6.42 16.96 -34.85
C PRO A 259 -7.75 16.21 -34.71
N GLU A 260 -8.08 15.31 -35.64
CA GLU A 260 -9.30 14.49 -35.59
C GLU A 260 -9.27 13.51 -34.41
N LEU A 261 -8.08 13.02 -34.05
CA LEU A 261 -7.91 12.19 -32.85
C LEU A 261 -8.02 13.07 -31.61
N ALA A 262 -7.41 14.26 -31.60
CA ALA A 262 -7.56 15.19 -30.47
C ALA A 262 -9.04 15.50 -30.18
N GLU A 263 -9.86 15.67 -31.23
CA GLU A 263 -11.31 15.84 -31.10
C GLU A 263 -11.99 14.66 -30.43
N LEU A 264 -11.75 13.44 -30.95
CA LEU A 264 -12.35 12.23 -30.38
C LEU A 264 -11.91 12.03 -28.92
N LEU A 265 -10.61 12.11 -28.64
CA LEU A 265 -10.08 11.93 -27.29
C LEU A 265 -10.62 12.97 -26.29
N SER A 266 -10.98 14.16 -26.76
CA SER A 266 -11.58 15.21 -25.94
C SER A 266 -13.02 14.91 -25.52
N GLU A 267 -13.70 13.96 -26.19
CA GLU A 267 -15.06 13.53 -25.82
C GLU A 267 -15.07 12.62 -24.58
N LEU A 268 -13.92 12.02 -24.25
CA LEU A 268 -13.75 11.09 -23.14
C LEU A 268 -13.38 11.82 -21.84
N ASP A 269 -13.72 11.26 -20.69
CA ASP A 269 -13.36 11.78 -19.35
C ASP A 269 -12.37 10.85 -18.62
N PRO A 270 -11.08 10.81 -19.03
CA PRO A 270 -10.09 9.97 -18.37
C PRO A 270 -9.55 10.61 -17.09
N ALA A 271 -9.01 9.78 -16.20
CA ALA A 271 -8.24 10.22 -15.05
C ALA A 271 -6.92 10.89 -15.47
N VAL A 272 -6.28 10.38 -16.53
CA VAL A 272 -5.00 10.89 -17.06
C VAL A 272 -4.95 10.65 -18.56
N TYR A 273 -4.47 11.63 -19.32
CA TYR A 273 -4.02 11.43 -20.71
C TYR A 273 -2.53 11.12 -20.74
N VAL A 274 -2.13 10.01 -21.38
CA VAL A 274 -0.73 9.65 -21.64
C VAL A 274 -0.48 9.75 -23.13
N LEU A 275 0.43 10.64 -23.53
CA LEU A 275 0.79 10.88 -24.93
C LEU A 275 2.17 10.26 -25.21
N ASP A 276 2.16 9.10 -25.89
CA ASP A 276 3.33 8.29 -26.23
C ASP A 276 3.42 8.06 -27.75
N CYS A 277 3.54 9.17 -28.50
CA CYS A 277 3.39 9.20 -29.96
C CYS A 277 4.70 9.32 -30.74
N LEU A 278 5.81 9.65 -30.08
CA LEU A 278 7.04 10.07 -30.75
C LEU A 278 7.65 9.05 -31.72
N PRO A 279 7.57 7.72 -31.50
CA PRO A 279 8.14 6.77 -32.45
C PRO A 279 7.62 6.88 -33.90
N ASN A 280 6.44 7.50 -34.09
CA ASN A 280 5.81 7.63 -35.41
C ASN A 280 5.93 9.04 -36.02
N MET A 281 6.55 9.98 -35.32
CA MET A 281 6.62 11.37 -35.74
C MET A 281 8.07 11.81 -35.92
N ASN A 282 8.30 12.84 -36.72
CA ASN A 282 9.59 13.52 -36.82
C ASN A 282 9.58 14.89 -36.11
N ALA A 283 10.76 15.50 -35.95
CA ALA A 283 10.91 16.78 -35.26
C ALA A 283 10.05 17.92 -35.82
N SER A 284 9.82 17.97 -37.13
CA SER A 284 8.95 18.99 -37.75
C SER A 284 7.50 18.78 -37.36
N GLU A 285 6.99 17.54 -37.48
CA GLU A 285 5.62 17.20 -37.10
C GLU A 285 5.37 17.41 -35.60
N LEU A 286 6.34 17.07 -34.75
CA LEU A 286 6.26 17.31 -33.30
C LEU A 286 6.15 18.80 -32.99
N THR A 287 6.92 19.64 -33.70
CA THR A 287 6.86 21.09 -33.55
C THR A 287 5.51 21.66 -33.99
N GLU A 288 4.96 21.12 -35.08
CA GLU A 288 3.67 21.57 -35.63
C GLU A 288 2.47 21.12 -34.79
N ARG A 289 2.47 19.88 -34.30
CA ARG A 289 1.23 19.23 -33.81
C ARG A 289 1.10 19.10 -32.30
N THR A 290 2.21 19.08 -31.55
CA THR A 290 2.17 18.79 -30.09
C THR A 290 1.33 19.82 -29.31
N GLU A 291 1.60 21.11 -29.51
CA GLU A 291 0.93 22.19 -28.79
C GLU A 291 -0.56 22.28 -29.18
N PRO A 292 -0.94 22.33 -30.47
CA PRO A 292 -2.36 22.30 -30.86
C PRO A 292 -3.13 21.10 -30.30
N PHE A 293 -2.52 19.91 -30.28
CA PHE A 293 -3.14 18.70 -29.74
C PHE A 293 -3.44 18.86 -28.23
N ILE A 294 -2.45 19.32 -27.46
CA ILE A 294 -2.60 19.55 -26.02
C ILE A 294 -3.60 20.66 -25.72
N HIS A 295 -3.60 21.76 -26.48
CA HIS A 295 -4.60 22.82 -26.33
C HIS A 295 -6.02 22.33 -26.61
N ARG A 296 -6.20 21.44 -27.59
CA ARG A 296 -7.50 20.84 -27.88
C ARG A 296 -8.02 20.01 -26.71
N LEU A 297 -7.17 19.14 -26.15
CA LEU A 297 -7.51 18.38 -24.94
C LEU A 297 -7.84 19.30 -23.76
N ARG A 298 -7.01 20.32 -23.52
CA ARG A 298 -7.18 21.29 -22.42
C ARG A 298 -8.45 22.11 -22.53
N LYS A 299 -8.94 22.37 -23.74
CA LYS A 299 -10.19 23.10 -23.97
C LYS A 299 -11.39 22.35 -23.37
N SER A 300 -11.41 21.02 -23.48
CA SER A 300 -12.48 20.18 -22.94
C SER A 300 -12.19 19.71 -21.52
N HIS A 301 -10.90 19.51 -21.20
CA HIS A 301 -10.41 18.94 -19.95
C HIS A 301 -9.34 19.84 -19.31
N PRO A 302 -9.75 20.94 -18.68
CA PRO A 302 -8.81 21.94 -18.15
C PRO A 302 -7.97 21.40 -16.97
N ALA A 303 -8.53 20.45 -16.19
CA ALA A 303 -7.91 19.93 -14.97
C ALA A 303 -7.28 18.53 -15.11
N THR A 304 -7.66 17.75 -16.12
CA THR A 304 -7.18 16.36 -16.27
C THR A 304 -5.67 16.32 -16.52
N PRO A 305 -4.87 15.59 -15.74
CA PRO A 305 -3.44 15.44 -16.02
C PRO A 305 -3.13 14.99 -17.45
N ILE A 306 -2.08 15.60 -18.03
CA ILE A 306 -1.49 15.14 -19.29
C ILE A 306 -0.03 14.76 -19.01
N LEU A 307 0.31 13.50 -19.29
CA LEU A 307 1.67 12.96 -19.23
C LEU A 307 2.23 12.82 -20.64
N MET A 308 3.28 13.58 -20.94
CA MET A 308 4.04 13.51 -22.18
C MET A 308 5.19 12.51 -22.01
N VAL A 309 5.26 11.50 -22.88
CA VAL A 309 6.28 10.43 -22.81
C VAL A 309 7.22 10.53 -24.01
N GLU A 310 8.52 10.69 -23.76
CA GLU A 310 9.52 10.66 -24.83
C GLU A 310 9.64 9.27 -25.47
N ASP A 311 10.06 9.22 -26.74
CA ASP A 311 10.48 8.00 -27.40
C ASP A 311 11.60 7.34 -26.59
N ARG A 312 11.53 6.02 -26.43
CA ARG A 312 12.61 5.23 -25.82
C ARG A 312 13.89 5.30 -26.68
N THR A 313 15.02 4.80 -26.18
CA THR A 313 16.25 4.79 -26.99
C THR A 313 16.21 3.58 -27.93
N TYR A 314 16.50 3.76 -29.23
CA TYR A 314 16.61 2.61 -30.15
C TYR A 314 17.75 1.69 -29.70
N GLY A 315 17.50 0.38 -29.65
CA GLY A 315 18.48 -0.59 -29.17
C GLY A 315 19.79 -0.58 -29.95
N ASN A 316 19.73 -0.25 -31.25
CA ASN A 316 20.90 -0.17 -32.14
C ASN A 316 21.42 1.26 -32.39
N SER A 317 20.90 2.30 -31.72
CA SER A 317 21.38 3.68 -31.95
C SER A 317 22.79 3.95 -31.45
N PHE A 318 23.38 3.06 -30.66
CA PHE A 318 24.79 3.17 -30.28
C PHE A 318 25.74 3.02 -31.49
N LEU A 319 25.29 2.37 -32.56
CA LEU A 319 26.07 2.16 -33.79
C LEU A 319 25.40 2.75 -35.04
N VAL A 320 24.06 2.74 -35.11
CA VAL A 320 23.32 3.23 -36.29
C VAL A 320 23.05 4.73 -36.15
N GLU A 321 23.91 5.54 -36.77
CA GLU A 321 23.90 7.00 -36.67
C GLU A 321 22.55 7.63 -37.00
N GLY A 322 21.93 7.24 -38.11
CA GLY A 322 20.63 7.79 -38.51
C GLY A 322 19.53 7.56 -37.46
N ARG A 323 19.56 6.42 -36.75
CA ARG A 323 18.63 6.14 -35.64
C ARG A 323 18.93 7.01 -34.43
N ARG A 324 20.21 7.20 -34.11
CA ARG A 324 20.67 8.09 -33.03
C ARG A 324 20.23 9.52 -33.27
N VAL A 325 20.48 10.05 -34.48
CA VAL A 325 20.08 11.41 -34.87
C VAL A 325 18.56 11.57 -34.79
N THR A 326 17.80 10.67 -35.39
CA THR A 326 16.32 10.72 -35.36
C THR A 326 15.78 10.74 -33.93
N ASN A 327 16.29 9.87 -33.05
CA ASN A 327 15.83 9.80 -31.67
C ASN A 327 16.16 11.07 -30.88
N LEU A 328 17.38 11.61 -31.06
CA LEU A 328 17.81 12.85 -30.40
C LEU A 328 17.00 14.07 -30.86
N THR A 329 16.80 14.23 -32.16
CA THR A 329 16.06 15.39 -32.71
C THR A 329 14.58 15.36 -32.32
N ASN A 330 13.95 14.19 -32.36
CA ASN A 330 12.55 14.02 -31.93
C ASN A 330 12.37 14.32 -30.43
N ARG A 331 13.24 13.76 -29.58
CA ARG A 331 13.21 14.06 -28.14
C ARG A 331 13.41 15.54 -27.85
N GLN A 332 14.33 16.18 -28.57
CA GLN A 332 14.55 17.62 -28.43
C GLN A 332 13.29 18.41 -28.80
N ALA A 333 12.69 18.15 -29.96
CA ALA A 333 11.49 18.85 -30.40
C ALA A 333 10.33 18.73 -29.39
N TYR A 334 10.09 17.53 -28.87
CA TYR A 334 9.03 17.30 -27.89
C TYR A 334 9.29 17.98 -26.54
N ARG A 335 10.56 18.01 -26.10
CA ARG A 335 10.97 18.70 -24.88
C ARG A 335 10.81 20.22 -25.01
N GLU A 336 11.13 20.79 -26.17
CA GLU A 336 10.92 22.21 -26.42
C GLU A 336 9.43 22.58 -26.45
N ALA A 337 8.57 21.73 -27.03
CA ALA A 337 7.12 21.90 -26.94
C ALA A 337 6.63 21.87 -25.48
N TYR A 338 7.06 20.90 -24.68
CA TYR A 338 6.75 20.85 -23.25
C TYR A 338 7.18 22.13 -22.51
N LYS A 339 8.40 22.63 -22.77
CA LYS A 339 8.89 23.88 -22.16
C LYS A 339 8.01 25.09 -22.53
N ARG A 340 7.60 25.21 -23.79
CA ARG A 340 6.71 26.30 -24.24
C ARG A 340 5.35 26.22 -23.58
N LEU A 341 4.73 25.04 -23.54
CA LEU A 341 3.45 24.83 -22.84
C LEU A 341 3.53 25.14 -21.34
N LYS A 342 4.66 24.81 -20.70
CA LYS A 342 4.89 25.19 -19.29
C LYS A 342 5.05 26.70 -19.12
N ALA A 343 5.75 27.37 -20.03
CA ALA A 343 5.93 28.83 -20.03
C ALA A 343 4.60 29.57 -20.28
N GLU A 344 3.72 29.01 -21.12
CA GLU A 344 2.35 29.48 -21.34
C GLU A 344 1.42 29.23 -20.15
N GLY A 345 1.87 28.48 -19.14
CA GLY A 345 1.12 28.25 -17.90
C GLY A 345 0.17 27.04 -17.96
N VAL A 346 0.31 26.15 -18.94
CA VAL A 346 -0.48 24.91 -19.00
C VAL A 346 -0.26 24.09 -17.72
N LYS A 347 -1.34 23.90 -16.96
CA LYS A 347 -1.32 23.23 -15.67
C LYS A 347 -1.41 21.71 -15.82
N ARG A 348 -0.95 21.01 -14.76
CA ARG A 348 -1.01 19.55 -14.62
C ARG A 348 -0.46 18.81 -15.86
N LEU A 349 0.64 19.34 -16.38
CA LEU A 349 1.41 18.80 -17.49
C LEU A 349 2.69 18.18 -16.93
N PHE A 350 2.89 16.90 -17.23
CA PHE A 350 3.98 16.07 -16.72
C PHE A 350 4.80 15.52 -17.88
N TYR A 351 6.05 15.11 -17.62
CA TYR A 351 6.97 14.73 -18.68
C TYR A 351 7.91 13.61 -18.25
N VAL A 352 8.04 12.57 -19.09
CA VAL A 352 8.96 11.44 -18.90
C VAL A 352 10.04 11.46 -19.97
N LYS A 353 11.30 11.42 -19.52
CA LYS A 353 12.45 11.25 -20.43
C LYS A 353 12.58 9.80 -20.89
N GLY A 354 12.95 9.61 -22.15
CA GLY A 354 12.88 8.30 -22.79
C GLY A 354 14.06 7.39 -22.50
N GLY A 355 15.20 7.95 -22.06
CA GLY A 355 16.46 7.22 -21.88
C GLY A 355 16.38 6.08 -20.85
N GLN A 356 15.47 6.17 -19.89
CA GLN A 356 15.28 5.19 -18.82
C GLN A 356 14.22 4.11 -19.13
N LEU A 357 13.46 4.26 -20.23
CA LEU A 357 12.29 3.43 -20.50
C LEU A 357 12.62 1.96 -20.76
N LEU A 358 13.84 1.64 -21.18
CA LEU A 358 14.26 0.28 -21.56
C LEU A 358 15.44 -0.27 -20.75
N GLY A 359 16.00 0.50 -19.83
CA GLY A 359 17.29 0.17 -19.20
C GLY A 359 18.47 0.41 -20.14
N ASN A 360 19.64 -0.14 -19.80
CA ASN A 360 20.93 0.12 -20.45
C ASN A 360 21.66 -1.14 -20.96
N ASP A 361 21.06 -2.33 -20.83
CA ASP A 361 21.68 -3.61 -21.22
C ASP A 361 21.55 -3.93 -22.72
N GLY A 362 20.60 -3.30 -23.42
CA GLY A 362 20.36 -3.54 -24.86
C GLY A 362 19.40 -4.70 -25.16
N GLU A 363 18.85 -5.38 -24.16
CA GLU A 363 18.09 -6.63 -24.32
C GLU A 363 16.56 -6.44 -24.38
N ALA A 364 16.09 -5.23 -24.08
CA ALA A 364 14.68 -4.96 -23.82
C ALA A 364 13.79 -4.83 -25.07
N THR A 365 14.30 -5.14 -26.28
CA THR A 365 13.55 -4.97 -27.54
C THR A 365 13.78 -6.13 -28.49
N ILE A 366 12.76 -6.49 -29.27
CA ILE A 366 12.85 -7.58 -30.27
C ILE A 366 13.55 -7.14 -31.55
N ASP A 367 13.42 -5.87 -31.95
CA ASP A 367 13.83 -5.39 -33.28
C ASP A 367 14.48 -4.00 -33.23
N SER A 368 15.16 -3.67 -32.13
CA SER A 368 15.62 -2.32 -31.78
C SER A 368 14.49 -1.32 -31.54
N SER A 369 13.23 -1.64 -31.88
CA SER A 369 12.06 -0.76 -31.77
C SER A 369 11.05 -1.16 -30.70
N HIS A 370 10.54 -2.36 -30.82
CA HIS A 370 9.39 -2.84 -30.07
C HIS A 370 9.88 -3.51 -28.79
N PRO A 371 9.42 -3.07 -27.60
CA PRO A 371 9.77 -3.71 -26.35
C PRO A 371 9.36 -5.19 -26.33
N THR A 372 10.20 -6.02 -25.72
CA THR A 372 9.79 -7.34 -25.21
C THR A 372 9.06 -7.16 -23.88
N ASP A 373 8.59 -8.24 -23.26
CA ASP A 373 7.99 -8.18 -21.92
C ASP A 373 8.92 -7.53 -20.88
N LEU A 374 10.23 -7.75 -20.98
CA LEU A 374 11.24 -7.08 -20.13
C LEU A 374 11.18 -5.56 -20.32
N GLY A 375 11.16 -5.10 -21.58
CA GLY A 375 11.05 -3.69 -21.90
C GLY A 375 9.73 -3.07 -21.46
N PHE A 376 8.59 -3.77 -21.66
CA PHE A 376 7.29 -3.28 -21.19
C PHE A 376 7.19 -3.21 -19.67
N MET A 377 7.76 -4.17 -18.93
CA MET A 377 7.83 -4.11 -17.47
C MET A 377 8.68 -2.92 -16.99
N ARG A 378 9.79 -2.62 -17.67
CA ARG A 378 10.62 -1.44 -17.38
C ARG A 378 9.89 -0.14 -17.67
N GLN A 379 9.21 -0.05 -18.81
CA GLN A 379 8.36 1.09 -19.16
C GLN A 379 7.28 1.31 -18.10
N ALA A 380 6.54 0.26 -17.73
CA ALA A 380 5.52 0.33 -16.70
C ALA A 380 6.11 0.76 -15.34
N THR A 381 7.28 0.25 -14.96
CA THR A 381 7.95 0.65 -13.71
C THR A 381 8.32 2.13 -13.70
N VAL A 382 8.87 2.65 -14.80
CA VAL A 382 9.20 4.07 -14.93
C VAL A 382 7.94 4.93 -14.86
N LEU A 383 6.92 4.57 -15.64
CA LEU A 383 5.67 5.33 -15.69
C LEU A 383 4.95 5.29 -14.34
N ARG A 384 4.93 4.15 -13.64
CA ARG A 384 4.33 4.01 -12.31
C ARG A 384 4.88 5.03 -11.31
N LYS A 385 6.19 5.30 -11.34
CA LYS A 385 6.81 6.33 -10.49
C LYS A 385 6.28 7.74 -10.77
N GLU A 386 5.97 8.05 -12.03
CA GLU A 386 5.35 9.33 -12.37
C GLU A 386 3.86 9.34 -12.04
N PHE A 387 3.15 8.22 -12.21
CA PHE A 387 1.75 8.10 -11.81
C PHE A 387 1.56 8.30 -10.30
N ALA A 388 2.52 7.90 -9.48
CA ALA A 388 2.52 8.24 -8.05
C ALA A 388 2.58 9.75 -7.78
N LYS A 389 3.11 10.56 -8.71
CA LYS A 389 3.07 12.04 -8.64
C LYS A 389 1.82 12.62 -9.29
N ILE A 390 1.28 11.97 -10.32
CA ILE A 390 0.14 12.47 -11.09
C ILE A 390 -1.17 12.24 -10.34
N LEU A 391 -1.36 11.03 -9.83
CA LEU A 391 -2.59 10.60 -9.16
C LEU A 391 -2.63 11.05 -7.70
N SER A 392 -1.47 11.33 -7.11
CA SER A 392 -1.40 12.02 -5.82
C SER A 392 -1.93 13.45 -5.88
N HIS A 393 -1.87 14.07 -7.06
CA HIS A 393 -2.43 15.40 -7.29
C HIS A 393 -3.96 15.41 -7.46
N ASP A 394 -4.64 14.26 -7.56
CA ASP A 394 -6.11 14.18 -7.62
C ASP A 394 -6.79 13.90 -6.27
N PHE A 395 -6.02 13.68 -5.19
CA PHE A 395 -6.50 13.82 -3.82
C PHE A 395 -6.13 15.20 -3.30
N SER A 396 -6.83 16.22 -3.78
CA SER A 396 -7.04 17.52 -3.11
C SER A 396 -5.94 17.97 -2.12
N ASN A 397 -4.70 18.26 -2.52
CA ASN A 397 -3.65 18.71 -1.56
C ASN A 397 -3.71 17.94 -0.21
N GLY A 398 -3.92 16.62 -0.26
CA GLY A 398 -4.57 15.81 0.78
C GLY A 398 -4.42 16.36 2.18
N ALA A 399 -5.36 17.23 2.58
CA ALA A 399 -5.26 17.89 3.87
C ALA A 399 -5.27 16.83 4.96
N ILE A 400 -4.38 16.97 5.94
CA ILE A 400 -4.41 16.14 7.14
C ILE A 400 -5.80 16.24 7.77
N GLN A 401 -6.52 15.13 7.84
CA GLN A 401 -7.81 15.07 8.55
C GLN A 401 -7.55 14.77 10.02
N ARG A 402 -7.97 15.69 10.90
CA ARG A 402 -7.85 15.55 12.36
C ARG A 402 -9.18 15.10 12.93
N VAL A 403 -9.14 14.09 13.80
CA VAL A 403 -10.29 13.43 14.39
C VAL A 403 -10.07 13.32 15.89
N THR A 404 -11.02 13.83 16.67
CA THR A 404 -11.05 13.56 18.10
C THR A 404 -11.68 12.19 18.33
N ILE A 405 -10.89 11.25 18.84
CA ILE A 405 -11.35 9.90 19.15
C ILE A 405 -12.06 9.88 20.51
N GLU A 406 -11.44 10.51 21.51
CA GLU A 406 -12.06 10.63 22.82
C GLU A 406 -11.68 11.97 23.47
N GLN A 407 -12.70 12.79 23.70
CA GLN A 407 -12.55 14.06 24.39
C GLN A 407 -12.41 13.84 25.89
N ALA A 408 -11.42 14.52 26.50
CA ALA A 408 -11.27 14.57 27.95
C ALA A 408 -12.50 15.22 28.60
N ARG A 409 -12.98 14.61 29.67
CA ARG A 409 -14.17 15.01 30.43
C ARG A 409 -13.95 14.69 31.91
N LYS A 410 -14.86 15.13 32.78
CA LYS A 410 -14.66 15.00 34.24
C LYS A 410 -14.49 13.55 34.69
N ASP A 411 -15.32 12.64 34.19
CA ASP A 411 -15.31 11.20 34.47
C ASP A 411 -14.17 10.45 33.78
N VAL A 412 -13.70 10.96 32.64
CA VAL A 412 -12.58 10.43 31.86
C VAL A 412 -11.59 11.56 31.60
N PRO A 413 -10.73 11.90 32.58
CA PRO A 413 -9.84 13.05 32.50
C PRO A 413 -8.76 12.88 31.43
N ARG A 414 -8.41 11.64 31.07
CA ARG A 414 -7.35 11.34 30.11
C ARG A 414 -7.64 10.06 29.33
N SER A 415 -7.42 10.11 28.04
CA SER A 415 -7.30 8.94 27.16
C SER A 415 -6.08 9.16 26.27
N ASP A 416 -5.16 8.19 26.23
CA ASP A 416 -3.88 8.35 25.55
C ASP A 416 -3.17 7.01 25.25
N THR A 417 -2.00 7.12 24.61
CA THR A 417 -1.15 6.04 24.11
C THR A 417 -2.00 4.96 23.44
N ALA A 418 -2.47 5.31 22.26
CA ALA A 418 -3.20 4.39 21.40
C ALA A 418 -2.23 3.61 20.52
N SER A 419 -2.60 2.37 20.21
CA SER A 419 -1.98 1.54 19.19
C SER A 419 -3.05 1.03 18.24
N VAL A 420 -2.74 1.03 16.94
CA VAL A 420 -3.71 0.74 15.86
C VAL A 420 -3.20 -0.37 14.98
N VAL A 421 -4.06 -1.32 14.61
CA VAL A 421 -3.82 -2.32 13.56
C VAL A 421 -4.93 -2.29 12.54
N GLU A 422 -4.60 -2.57 11.29
CA GLU A 422 -5.59 -2.78 10.23
C GLU A 422 -5.93 -4.27 10.14
N ILE A 423 -7.20 -4.60 10.40
CA ILE A 423 -7.72 -5.98 10.33
C ILE A 423 -8.08 -6.32 8.88
N GLU A 424 -8.73 -5.39 8.18
CA GLU A 424 -9.06 -5.47 6.76
C GLU A 424 -8.86 -4.08 6.15
N PRO A 425 -8.75 -3.93 4.81
CA PRO A 425 -8.63 -2.62 4.18
C PRO A 425 -9.68 -1.63 4.71
N ASP A 426 -9.22 -0.51 5.25
CA ASP A 426 -10.03 0.56 5.88
C ASP A 426 -10.79 0.16 7.18
N HIS A 427 -10.66 -1.08 7.66
CA HIS A 427 -11.16 -1.54 8.96
C HIS A 427 -10.02 -1.61 9.98
N LEU A 428 -10.01 -0.64 10.89
CA LEU A 428 -8.99 -0.47 11.92
C LEU A 428 -9.51 -0.88 13.29
N LEU A 429 -8.65 -1.53 14.07
CA LEU A 429 -8.83 -1.75 15.50
C LEU A 429 -7.79 -0.93 16.26
N MET A 430 -8.26 -0.18 17.26
CA MET A 430 -7.40 0.55 18.17
C MET A 430 -7.55 -0.01 19.58
N ALA A 431 -6.45 -0.02 20.31
CA ALA A 431 -6.42 -0.17 21.76
C ALA A 431 -5.71 1.04 22.37
N TYR A 432 -6.20 1.56 23.48
CA TYR A 432 -5.65 2.73 24.18
C TYR A 432 -5.98 2.64 25.66
N HIS A 433 -5.29 3.39 26.51
CA HIS A 433 -5.62 3.39 27.93
C HIS A 433 -6.46 4.62 28.31
N ARG A 434 -7.41 4.40 29.22
CA ARG A 434 -8.40 5.38 29.63
C ARG A 434 -8.41 5.54 31.14
N PHE A 435 -8.14 6.75 31.61
CA PHE A 435 -8.17 7.07 33.03
C PHE A 435 -9.58 7.37 33.52
N ARG A 436 -9.81 7.08 34.80
CA ARG A 436 -11.07 7.39 35.50
C ARG A 436 -10.87 8.57 36.46
N ASP A 437 -11.95 9.30 36.76
CA ASP A 437 -11.91 10.32 37.81
C ASP A 437 -11.55 9.69 39.15
N SER A 438 -10.45 10.16 39.74
CA SER A 438 -9.91 9.73 41.03
C SER A 438 -9.03 10.84 41.59
N GLU A 439 -8.52 10.68 42.82
CA GLU A 439 -7.59 11.64 43.43
C GLU A 439 -6.33 11.86 42.55
N HIS A 440 -5.91 10.84 41.81
CA HIS A 440 -4.80 10.88 40.87
C HIS A 440 -5.27 10.79 39.40
N GLY A 441 -6.56 11.01 39.14
CA GLY A 441 -7.17 10.87 37.81
C GLY A 441 -6.44 11.71 36.75
N GLY A 442 -5.99 11.05 35.68
CA GLY A 442 -5.24 11.65 34.58
C GLY A 442 -3.71 11.71 34.78
N SER A 443 -3.20 11.50 35.99
CA SER A 443 -1.76 11.33 36.24
C SER A 443 -1.27 9.98 35.71
N ASP A 444 0.02 9.82 35.39
CA ASP A 444 0.64 8.53 35.01
C ASP A 444 0.47 7.42 36.08
N PHE A 445 0.07 7.79 37.30
CA PHE A 445 -0.19 6.88 38.44
C PHE A 445 -1.67 6.83 38.84
N GLY A 446 -2.56 7.44 38.06
CA GLY A 446 -4.00 7.31 38.24
C GLY A 446 -4.49 5.96 37.74
N ASP A 447 -5.68 5.56 38.20
CA ASP A 447 -6.35 4.34 37.74
C ASP A 447 -6.73 4.46 36.26
N CYS A 448 -6.22 3.53 35.44
CA CYS A 448 -6.61 3.38 34.05
C CYS A 448 -6.60 1.90 33.62
N THR A 449 -7.46 1.63 32.63
CA THR A 449 -7.65 0.32 32.00
C THR A 449 -7.50 0.44 30.48
N ILE A 450 -7.38 -0.69 29.77
CA ILE A 450 -7.29 -0.67 28.31
C ILE A 450 -8.68 -0.75 27.68
N TRP A 451 -8.93 0.15 26.74
CA TRP A 451 -10.14 0.26 25.96
C TRP A 451 -9.85 0.09 24.48
N SER A 452 -10.88 -0.25 23.72
CA SER A 452 -10.80 -0.45 22.28
C SER A 452 -11.95 0.23 21.55
N GLN A 453 -11.66 0.71 20.34
CA GLN A 453 -12.62 1.21 19.36
C GLN A 453 -12.24 0.70 17.97
N GLU A 454 -13.22 0.65 17.08
CA GLU A 454 -13.03 0.28 15.67
C GLU A 454 -13.36 1.45 14.75
N SER A 455 -12.66 1.54 13.63
CA SER A 455 -13.00 2.40 12.50
C SER A 455 -13.27 1.56 11.26
N ARG A 456 -14.27 1.93 10.46
CA ARG A 456 -14.64 1.23 9.21
C ARG A 456 -14.49 2.11 7.97
N ASP A 457 -13.82 3.24 8.10
CA ASP A 457 -13.66 4.25 7.06
C ASP A 457 -12.22 4.80 6.98
N GLY A 458 -11.25 3.99 7.42
CA GLY A 458 -9.83 4.34 7.39
C GLY A 458 -9.42 5.38 8.43
N GLY A 459 -10.03 5.34 9.62
CA GLY A 459 -9.67 6.18 10.77
C GLY A 459 -10.37 7.55 10.81
N LYS A 460 -11.37 7.78 9.95
CA LYS A 460 -12.10 9.06 9.86
C LYS A 460 -13.20 9.17 10.91
N THR A 461 -13.80 8.04 11.28
CA THR A 461 -14.74 7.91 12.40
C THR A 461 -14.41 6.67 13.22
N TRP A 462 -14.75 6.71 14.51
CA TRP A 462 -14.51 5.64 15.47
C TRP A 462 -15.80 5.28 16.19
N GLY A 463 -16.02 3.98 16.38
CA GLY A 463 -17.23 3.41 16.95
C GLY A 463 -17.32 3.50 18.48
N GLU A 464 -18.18 2.68 19.06
CA GLU A 464 -18.35 2.63 20.52
C GLU A 464 -17.11 2.06 21.21
N ALA A 465 -16.72 2.68 22.32
CA ALA A 465 -15.59 2.24 23.12
C ALA A 465 -15.98 1.10 24.07
N ARG A 466 -15.15 0.06 24.12
CA ARG A 466 -15.30 -1.08 25.04
C ARG A 466 -14.04 -1.29 25.88
N GLU A 467 -14.21 -1.63 27.15
CA GLU A 467 -13.09 -2.03 28.01
C GLU A 467 -12.66 -3.45 27.63
N ILE A 468 -11.36 -3.68 27.45
CA ILE A 468 -10.82 -4.98 27.00
C ILE A 468 -9.81 -5.58 27.97
N VAL A 469 -9.17 -4.79 28.83
CA VAL A 469 -8.29 -5.29 29.90
C VAL A 469 -8.47 -4.44 31.15
N THR A 470 -8.74 -5.10 32.27
CA THR A 470 -8.87 -4.50 33.61
C THR A 470 -7.57 -4.60 34.41
N SER A 471 -7.43 -3.74 35.43
CA SER A 471 -6.34 -3.81 36.40
C SER A 471 -6.49 -5.01 37.35
N ASP A 472 -5.37 -5.67 37.67
CA ASP A 472 -5.34 -6.63 38.78
C ASP A 472 -5.39 -5.88 40.11
N LYS A 473 -5.72 -6.60 41.20
CA LYS A 473 -5.87 -6.00 42.54
C LYS A 473 -4.60 -5.30 43.05
N GLU A 474 -3.42 -5.74 42.61
CA GLU A 474 -2.13 -5.17 43.01
C GLU A 474 -1.66 -4.04 42.10
N ASP A 475 -2.30 -3.89 40.94
CA ASP A 475 -1.95 -2.86 39.97
C ASP A 475 -2.56 -1.52 40.39
N ILE A 476 -1.81 -0.44 40.19
CA ILE A 476 -2.37 0.91 40.23
C ILE A 476 -2.98 1.29 38.88
N ASN A 477 -2.52 0.71 37.78
CA ASN A 477 -3.07 0.85 36.44
C ASN A 477 -2.53 -0.15 35.41
N VAL A 478 -3.23 -0.25 34.28
CA VAL A 478 -2.80 -0.98 33.08
C VAL A 478 -2.78 -0.02 31.90
N GLN A 479 -1.62 0.14 31.28
CA GLN A 479 -1.36 1.19 30.30
C GLN A 479 -0.48 0.69 29.14
N ALA A 480 -0.20 1.61 28.20
CA ALA A 480 0.75 1.41 27.11
C ALA A 480 0.45 0.15 26.24
N PRO A 481 -0.78 0.03 25.69
CA PRO A 481 -1.11 -1.08 24.82
C PRO A 481 -0.29 -1.01 23.53
N ALA A 482 0.25 -2.13 23.06
CA ALA A 482 0.91 -2.23 21.76
C ALA A 482 0.32 -3.41 20.98
N LEU A 483 -0.38 -3.12 19.89
CA LEU A 483 -1.03 -4.11 19.04
C LEU A 483 -0.09 -4.60 17.94
N CYS A 484 -0.21 -5.88 17.59
CA CYS A 484 0.43 -6.46 16.41
C CYS A 484 -0.45 -7.55 15.83
N ARG A 485 -0.61 -7.56 14.50
CA ARG A 485 -1.26 -8.66 13.78
C ARG A 485 -0.23 -9.62 13.22
N LEU A 486 -0.40 -10.90 13.51
CA LEU A 486 0.46 -11.98 13.04
C LEU A 486 0.09 -12.40 11.61
N THR A 487 0.98 -13.14 10.95
CA THR A 487 0.78 -13.62 9.57
C THR A 487 -0.34 -14.64 9.43
N ASP A 488 -0.70 -15.33 10.50
CA ASP A 488 -1.83 -16.27 10.56
C ASP A 488 -3.17 -15.59 10.87
N GLY A 489 -3.15 -14.28 11.13
CA GLY A 489 -4.32 -13.46 11.42
C GLY A 489 -4.58 -13.20 12.91
N GLU A 490 -3.92 -13.91 13.83
CA GLU A 490 -4.07 -13.65 15.27
C GLU A 490 -3.56 -12.25 15.64
N LEU A 491 -4.15 -11.67 16.69
CA LEU A 491 -3.74 -10.39 17.26
C LEU A 491 -3.02 -10.61 18.59
N LEU A 492 -1.92 -9.89 18.76
CA LEU A 492 -1.19 -9.73 20.00
C LEU A 492 -1.40 -8.33 20.56
N MET A 493 -1.47 -8.24 21.89
CA MET A 493 -1.43 -6.97 22.61
C MET A 493 -0.50 -7.07 23.81
N LEU A 494 0.53 -6.25 23.85
CA LEU A 494 1.29 -6.01 25.08
C LEU A 494 0.57 -4.97 25.93
N ALA A 495 0.57 -5.13 27.25
CA ALA A 495 0.13 -4.10 28.18
C ALA A 495 1.02 -4.06 29.43
N ASN A 496 1.34 -2.84 29.89
CA ASN A 496 2.15 -2.62 31.07
C ASN A 496 1.27 -2.47 32.31
N HIS A 497 1.42 -3.39 33.24
CA HIS A 497 0.77 -3.38 34.55
C HIS A 497 1.70 -2.69 35.55
N ALA A 498 1.31 -1.54 36.09
CA ALA A 498 2.14 -0.81 37.05
C ALA A 498 1.74 -1.16 38.48
N HIS A 499 2.73 -1.46 39.32
CA HIS A 499 2.56 -1.75 40.76
C HIS A 499 2.88 -0.54 41.64
N GLY A 500 3.15 0.61 41.02
CA GLY A 500 3.62 1.82 41.67
C GLY A 500 4.59 2.62 40.80
N ARG A 501 5.44 3.42 41.45
CA ARG A 501 6.44 4.27 40.77
C ARG A 501 7.74 3.55 40.40
N ALA A 502 7.98 2.36 40.93
CA ALA A 502 9.28 1.67 40.85
C ALA A 502 9.16 0.19 40.47
N SER A 503 8.03 -0.22 39.88
CA SER A 503 7.83 -1.61 39.50
C SER A 503 6.67 -1.76 38.52
N THR A 504 6.90 -2.56 37.48
CA THR A 504 5.91 -2.92 36.48
C THR A 504 5.98 -4.40 36.16
N SER A 505 4.97 -4.90 35.47
CA SER A 505 4.95 -6.20 34.79
C SER A 505 4.46 -5.96 33.36
N MET A 506 4.96 -6.73 32.42
CA MET A 506 4.48 -6.68 31.03
C MET A 506 3.78 -7.96 30.70
N LYS A 507 2.54 -7.83 30.29
CA LYS A 507 1.66 -8.96 29.97
C LYS A 507 1.36 -8.95 28.49
N LEU A 508 1.33 -10.13 27.91
CA LEU A 508 0.95 -10.39 26.53
C LEU A 508 -0.44 -11.00 26.52
N TYR A 509 -1.33 -10.36 25.78
CA TYR A 509 -2.68 -10.84 25.50
C TYR A 509 -2.78 -11.29 24.05
N ARG A 510 -3.65 -12.25 23.78
CA ARG A 510 -3.90 -12.81 22.44
C ARG A 510 -5.38 -12.76 22.12
N SER A 511 -5.70 -12.56 20.85
CA SER A 511 -7.04 -12.68 20.30
C SER A 511 -7.01 -13.45 18.98
N SER A 512 -7.92 -14.41 18.84
CA SER A 512 -8.12 -15.23 17.65
C SER A 512 -9.41 -14.87 16.89
N ASP A 513 -10.11 -13.82 17.32
CA ASP A 513 -11.43 -13.42 16.83
C ASP A 513 -11.49 -11.93 16.43
N ASP A 514 -10.39 -11.42 15.89
CA ASP A 514 -10.20 -10.02 15.45
C ASP A 514 -10.39 -9.01 16.59
N GLY A 515 -9.96 -9.37 17.79
CA GLY A 515 -9.89 -8.49 18.95
C GLY A 515 -11.16 -8.48 19.79
N LYS A 516 -12.19 -9.27 19.47
CA LYS A 516 -13.45 -9.27 20.24
C LYS A 516 -13.22 -9.79 21.66
N ILE A 517 -12.43 -10.86 21.80
CA ILE A 517 -12.02 -11.43 23.08
C ILE A 517 -10.51 -11.39 23.19
N TRP A 518 -10.01 -10.99 24.37
CA TRP A 518 -8.59 -10.97 24.70
C TRP A 518 -8.32 -11.90 25.87
N GLU A 519 -7.40 -12.84 25.69
CA GLU A 519 -6.95 -13.76 26.72
C GLU A 519 -5.52 -13.43 27.15
N LEU A 520 -5.24 -13.47 28.45
CA LEU A 520 -3.88 -13.37 28.95
C LEU A 520 -3.09 -14.62 28.54
N ASP A 521 -2.12 -14.46 27.65
CA ASP A 521 -1.26 -15.56 27.16
C ASP A 521 -0.10 -15.80 28.15
N GLN A 522 0.63 -14.73 28.51
CA GLN A 522 1.77 -14.83 29.43
C GLN A 522 2.21 -13.48 30.00
N SER A 523 3.04 -13.52 31.04
CA SER A 523 3.81 -12.36 31.54
C SER A 523 5.25 -12.45 31.08
N LEU A 524 5.74 -11.44 30.35
CA LEU A 524 7.12 -11.35 29.86
C LEU A 524 8.10 -11.05 31.00
N TRP A 525 7.64 -10.27 31.99
CA TRP A 525 8.30 -10.15 33.30
C TRP A 525 7.27 -9.80 34.36
N GLU A 526 7.64 -10.07 35.60
CA GLU A 526 6.84 -9.80 36.79
C GLU A 526 7.64 -8.91 37.75
N LYS A 527 6.99 -7.87 38.27
CA LYS A 527 7.49 -6.95 39.30
C LYS A 527 8.96 -6.55 39.12
N SER A 528 9.22 -5.78 38.07
CA SER A 528 10.56 -5.26 37.77
C SER A 528 11.17 -4.50 38.94
N LYS A 529 12.50 -4.49 39.02
CA LYS A 529 13.27 -3.66 39.95
C LYS A 529 13.48 -2.29 39.33
N GLY A 530 12.54 -1.39 39.53
CA GLY A 530 12.45 -0.06 38.91
C GLY A 530 11.37 0.01 37.84
N GLN A 531 11.09 1.20 37.33
CA GLN A 531 9.99 1.36 36.36
C GLN A 531 10.45 0.97 34.95
N TRP A 532 9.95 -0.15 34.43
CA TRP A 532 10.27 -0.60 33.06
C TRP A 532 9.04 -0.45 32.18
N LEU A 533 9.13 0.26 31.06
CA LEU A 533 7.98 0.50 30.18
C LEU A 533 8.39 0.85 28.74
N GLN A 534 7.44 0.75 27.80
CA GLN A 534 7.59 1.29 26.45
C GLN A 534 7.43 2.81 26.48
N GLY A 535 6.29 3.28 27.00
CA GLY A 535 5.98 4.69 27.24
C GLY A 535 4.95 5.25 26.27
N GLY A 536 5.07 6.53 25.95
CA GLY A 536 4.13 7.24 25.08
C GLY A 536 4.04 6.70 23.65
N ASN A 537 5.07 5.98 23.17
CA ASN A 537 5.02 5.22 21.92
C ASN A 537 5.14 3.74 22.25
N SER A 538 4.02 3.03 22.22
CA SER A 538 3.94 1.60 22.50
C SER A 538 3.79 0.85 21.18
N GLN A 539 4.82 0.09 20.79
CA GLN A 539 4.91 -0.55 19.48
C GLN A 539 5.37 -1.99 19.62
N LEU A 540 4.62 -2.91 19.02
CA LEU A 540 5.06 -4.29 18.79
C LEU A 540 5.22 -4.50 17.28
N LEU A 541 6.45 -4.67 16.82
CA LEU A 541 6.77 -4.78 15.40
C LEU A 541 6.98 -6.24 15.00
N LEU A 542 6.25 -6.69 13.98
CA LEU A 542 6.54 -7.91 13.25
C LEU A 542 7.44 -7.58 12.06
N LEU A 543 8.67 -8.10 12.10
CA LEU A 543 9.65 -7.95 11.03
C LEU A 543 9.30 -8.85 9.84
N GLU A 544 9.81 -8.54 8.66
CA GLU A 544 9.64 -9.36 7.45
C GLU A 544 10.16 -10.80 7.65
N SER A 545 11.16 -10.97 8.52
CA SER A 545 11.69 -12.28 8.92
C SER A 545 10.74 -13.15 9.76
N GLY A 546 9.62 -12.60 10.25
CA GLY A 546 8.71 -13.25 11.20
C GLY A 546 9.07 -13.04 12.68
N ARG A 547 10.21 -12.40 12.95
CA ARG A 547 10.63 -11.99 14.31
C ARG A 547 9.73 -10.87 14.83
N LEU A 548 9.32 -10.99 16.09
CA LEU A 548 8.67 -9.92 16.85
C LEU A 548 9.70 -9.16 17.67
N ILE A 549 9.58 -7.84 17.72
CA ILE A 549 10.46 -6.97 18.49
C ILE A 549 9.71 -5.76 19.03
N PHE A 550 10.02 -5.35 20.26
CA PHE A 550 9.60 -4.07 20.82
C PHE A 550 10.68 -3.44 21.68
N GLY A 551 10.69 -2.11 21.72
CA GLY A 551 11.62 -1.31 22.52
C GLY A 551 11.11 -1.08 23.94
N ILE A 552 12.02 -1.06 24.90
CA ILE A 552 11.72 -0.78 26.31
C ILE A 552 12.82 0.10 26.89
N HIS A 553 12.45 0.91 27.88
CA HIS A 553 13.41 1.63 28.70
C HIS A 553 13.15 1.39 30.19
N GLY A 554 14.22 1.48 30.99
CA GLY A 554 14.10 1.32 32.43
C GLY A 554 15.42 1.47 33.18
N GLY A 555 15.32 1.40 34.50
CA GLY A 555 16.44 1.44 35.44
C GLY A 555 16.05 0.79 36.76
N THR A 556 16.79 1.06 37.84
CA THR A 556 16.57 0.46 39.18
C THR A 556 15.88 1.38 40.19
N GLY A 557 15.30 2.50 39.75
CA GLY A 557 14.73 3.54 40.62
C GLY A 557 13.24 3.81 40.39
N THR A 558 12.79 5.01 40.77
CA THR A 558 11.41 5.45 40.53
C THR A 558 11.30 6.21 39.21
N GLN A 559 10.15 6.10 38.52
CA GLN A 559 9.80 6.93 37.38
C GLN A 559 9.95 8.43 37.73
N GLY A 560 10.63 9.16 36.86
CA GLY A 560 11.01 10.57 37.06
C GLY A 560 12.44 10.77 37.58
N ASN A 561 12.95 9.88 38.44
CA ASN A 561 14.27 10.04 39.08
C ASN A 561 15.31 9.02 38.61
N GLN A 562 14.87 7.88 38.06
CA GLN A 562 15.80 6.88 37.54
C GLN A 562 16.46 7.35 36.24
N LYS A 563 17.73 6.97 36.07
CA LYS A 563 18.38 6.95 34.76
C LYS A 563 17.85 5.76 33.97
N ASN A 564 17.52 5.99 32.70
CA ASN A 564 16.90 5.01 31.81
C ASN A 564 17.90 4.57 30.76
N ASP A 565 18.13 3.27 30.71
CA ASP A 565 18.78 2.65 29.56
C ASP A 565 17.69 2.03 28.68
N ALA A 566 17.94 1.92 27.38
CA ALA A 566 17.01 1.33 26.42
C ALA A 566 17.55 0.00 25.87
N TRP A 567 16.66 -0.95 25.64
CA TRP A 567 16.93 -2.25 25.02
C TRP A 567 15.70 -2.77 24.29
N CYS A 568 15.81 -3.91 23.61
CA CYS A 568 14.67 -4.56 22.97
C CYS A 568 14.33 -5.89 23.65
N MET A 569 13.07 -6.29 23.53
CA MET A 569 12.61 -7.65 23.77
C MET A 569 12.27 -8.29 22.42
N ILE A 570 12.71 -9.52 22.22
CA ILE A 570 12.68 -10.22 20.92
C ILE A 570 12.01 -11.58 21.10
N SER A 571 11.21 -11.98 20.10
CA SER A 571 10.65 -13.33 19.97
C SER A 571 10.75 -13.81 18.53
N ASP A 572 11.21 -15.04 18.34
CA ASP A 572 11.37 -15.70 17.03
C ASP A 572 10.32 -16.80 16.80
N ASP A 573 9.34 -16.94 17.70
CA ASP A 573 8.37 -18.03 17.72
C ASP A 573 6.93 -17.52 17.92
N GLN A 574 6.59 -16.39 17.29
CA GLN A 574 5.26 -15.78 17.33
C GLN A 574 4.81 -15.36 18.74
N GLY A 575 5.77 -14.91 19.54
CA GLY A 575 5.53 -14.36 20.86
C GLY A 575 5.38 -15.41 21.94
N ARG A 576 5.82 -16.66 21.71
CA ARG A 576 5.71 -17.76 22.69
C ARG A 576 6.85 -17.71 23.70
N THR A 577 8.06 -17.41 23.26
CA THR A 577 9.21 -17.16 24.12
C THR A 577 9.85 -15.81 23.79
N TRP A 578 10.44 -15.18 24.81
CA TRP A 578 11.02 -13.85 24.70
C TRP A 578 12.40 -13.80 25.35
N HIS A 579 13.32 -13.09 24.72
CA HIS A 579 14.61 -12.73 25.31
C HIS A 579 14.88 -11.23 25.15
N ARG A 580 15.73 -10.71 26.04
CA ARG A 580 16.24 -9.34 25.96
C ARG A 580 17.41 -9.29 24.97
N SER A 581 17.48 -8.23 24.17
CA SER A 581 18.61 -7.95 23.28
C SER A 581 19.93 -7.86 24.05
N GLU A 582 21.02 -8.35 23.46
CA GLU A 582 22.36 -8.28 24.07
C GLU A 582 22.82 -6.83 24.31
N GLY A 583 22.64 -5.98 23.30
CA GLY A 583 22.97 -4.58 23.33
C GLY A 583 22.04 -3.76 24.21
N THR A 584 22.62 -2.81 24.94
CA THR A 584 21.89 -1.80 25.73
C THR A 584 22.37 -0.42 25.31
N ILE A 585 21.42 0.50 25.11
CA ILE A 585 21.69 1.88 24.68
C ILE A 585 21.67 2.78 25.92
N VAL A 586 22.79 3.46 26.13
CA VAL A 586 23.00 4.34 27.28
C VAL A 586 23.27 5.75 26.79
N LEU A 587 22.54 6.72 27.33
CA LEU A 587 22.76 8.15 27.06
C LEU A 587 22.99 8.93 28.37
N PRO A 588 23.56 10.15 28.31
CA PRO A 588 23.67 11.04 29.46
C PRO A 588 22.32 11.49 30.05
N MET A 589 22.38 12.27 31.12
CA MET A 589 21.21 12.81 31.84
C MET A 589 20.28 11.70 32.31
N ARG A 590 18.97 11.82 32.05
CA ARG A 590 17.97 10.80 32.37
C ARG A 590 18.03 9.57 31.44
N GLY A 591 18.88 9.60 30.40
CA GLY A 591 19.21 8.47 29.55
C GLY A 591 18.35 8.33 28.28
N ALA A 592 18.27 7.12 27.76
CA ALA A 592 17.54 6.77 26.54
C ALA A 592 16.14 6.27 26.92
N MET A 593 15.10 6.85 26.32
CA MET A 593 13.70 6.60 26.69
C MET A 593 12.83 6.40 25.45
N GLU A 594 11.70 5.72 25.62
CA GLU A 594 10.59 5.63 24.65
C GLU A 594 11.05 5.36 23.20
N ALA A 595 11.73 4.22 23.02
CA ALA A 595 12.28 3.79 21.75
C ALA A 595 11.18 3.51 20.71
N SER A 596 11.35 4.00 19.48
CA SER A 596 10.51 3.66 18.33
C SER A 596 11.34 3.02 17.24
N LEU A 597 10.86 1.91 16.66
CA LEU A 597 11.61 1.12 15.68
C LEU A 597 10.99 1.14 14.28
N ALA A 598 11.86 1.06 13.26
CA ALA A 598 11.47 0.76 11.89
C ALA A 598 12.48 -0.20 11.23
N GLU A 599 11.98 -1.14 10.44
CA GLU A 599 12.78 -2.03 9.60
C GLU A 599 12.94 -1.44 8.19
N LEU A 600 14.17 -1.39 7.68
CA LEU A 600 14.51 -1.02 6.31
C LEU A 600 14.34 -2.22 5.36
N VAL A 601 14.31 -1.96 4.05
CA VAL A 601 14.07 -3.03 3.03
C VAL A 601 15.15 -4.11 2.97
N ASP A 602 16.34 -3.82 3.52
CA ASP A 602 17.47 -4.75 3.62
C ASP A 602 17.48 -5.52 4.96
N GLY A 603 16.51 -5.26 5.84
CA GLY A 603 16.40 -5.88 7.17
C GLY A 603 17.20 -5.19 8.26
N GLU A 604 17.87 -4.06 7.97
CA GLU A 604 18.46 -3.21 9.02
C GLU A 604 17.35 -2.57 9.86
N LEU A 605 17.58 -2.44 11.17
CA LEU A 605 16.67 -1.73 12.06
C LEU A 605 17.21 -0.34 12.40
N VAL A 606 16.33 0.64 12.40
CA VAL A 606 16.59 1.99 12.89
C VAL A 606 15.71 2.25 14.09
N MET A 607 16.27 2.84 15.12
CA MET A 607 15.56 3.21 16.35
C MET A 607 15.73 4.70 16.63
N SER A 608 14.62 5.39 16.90
CA SER A 608 14.62 6.74 17.47
C SER A 608 14.38 6.70 18.97
N LEU A 609 15.00 7.64 19.69
CA LEU A 609 14.99 7.72 21.15
C LEU A 609 14.54 9.09 21.62
N ARG A 610 13.66 9.12 22.62
CA ARG A 610 13.39 10.31 23.42
C ARG A 610 14.59 10.61 24.32
N THR A 611 15.00 11.88 24.36
CA THR A 611 16.16 12.31 25.16
C THR A 611 15.93 13.68 25.82
N GLN A 612 16.84 14.08 26.71
CA GLN A 612 16.95 15.45 27.25
C GLN A 612 18.08 16.25 26.57
N LEU A 613 18.55 15.78 25.40
CA LEU A 613 19.77 16.25 24.76
C LEU A 613 19.52 17.19 23.58
N GLY A 614 18.34 17.81 23.51
CA GLY A 614 18.00 18.78 22.47
C GLY A 614 17.36 18.21 21.21
N GLY A 615 16.99 16.92 21.20
CA GLY A 615 16.23 16.32 20.11
C GLY A 615 16.26 14.79 20.09
N PRO A 616 15.68 14.16 19.05
CA PRO A 616 15.71 12.73 18.87
C PRO A 616 17.13 12.21 18.59
N PHE A 617 17.48 11.09 19.21
CA PHE A 617 18.70 10.35 18.89
C PHE A 617 18.36 9.10 18.07
N ILE A 618 19.24 8.73 17.15
CA ILE A 618 19.10 7.59 16.24
C ILE A 618 20.19 6.56 16.53
N THR A 619 19.81 5.29 16.57
CA THR A 619 20.74 4.15 16.60
C THR A 619 20.27 3.08 15.60
N ARG A 620 21.19 2.19 15.22
CA ARG A 620 21.00 1.20 14.17
C ARG A 620 21.37 -0.20 14.67
N SER A 621 20.69 -1.20 14.15
CA SER A 621 21.04 -2.62 14.34
C SER A 621 21.16 -3.32 13.00
N TYR A 622 22.23 -4.13 12.87
CA TYR A 622 22.56 -4.92 11.68
C TYR A 622 22.33 -6.42 11.90
N ASP A 623 21.88 -6.81 13.10
CA ASP A 623 21.66 -8.18 13.54
C ASP A 623 20.23 -8.37 14.08
N ARG A 624 19.28 -7.64 13.46
CA ARG A 624 17.84 -7.73 13.73
C ARG A 624 17.47 -7.48 15.20
N GLY A 625 18.14 -6.49 15.80
CA GLY A 625 17.80 -5.91 17.10
C GLY A 625 18.60 -6.44 18.29
N GLU A 626 19.52 -7.39 18.08
CA GLU A 626 20.34 -7.93 19.17
C GLU A 626 21.35 -6.90 19.67
N ASN A 627 22.08 -6.23 18.77
CA ASN A 627 23.05 -5.20 19.10
C ASN A 627 22.75 -3.88 18.38
N TRP A 628 23.20 -2.79 19.00
CA TRP A 628 22.90 -1.43 18.57
C TRP A 628 24.18 -0.60 18.48
N THR A 629 24.28 0.23 17.44
CA THR A 629 25.37 1.20 17.31
C THR A 629 25.28 2.29 18.40
N ALA A 630 26.37 3.02 18.62
CA ALA A 630 26.33 4.20 19.46
C ALA A 630 25.31 5.21 18.91
N ALA A 631 24.35 5.61 19.74
CA ALA A 631 23.29 6.53 19.34
C ALA A 631 23.87 7.91 18.96
N GLN A 632 23.42 8.44 17.83
CA GLN A 632 23.84 9.72 17.27
C GLN A 632 22.67 10.72 17.28
N PRO A 633 22.92 12.04 17.37
CA PRO A 633 21.86 13.03 17.20
C PRO A 633 21.27 12.93 15.78
N SER A 634 19.95 13.02 15.66
CA SER A 634 19.27 13.06 14.34
C SER A 634 19.54 14.34 13.55
N GLY A 635 19.99 15.41 14.21
CA GLY A 635 20.06 16.76 13.66
C GLY A 635 18.74 17.54 13.75
N LEU A 636 17.64 16.89 14.17
CA LEU A 636 16.37 17.55 14.45
C LEU A 636 16.37 18.10 15.89
N VAL A 637 15.87 19.33 16.05
CA VAL A 637 15.71 19.97 17.36
C VAL A 637 14.34 19.61 17.93
N GLY A 638 14.28 19.37 19.24
CA GLY A 638 13.03 19.11 19.94
C GLY A 638 13.19 19.00 21.46
N PRO A 639 12.06 19.00 22.20
CA PRO A 639 12.02 18.86 23.64
C PRO A 639 12.15 17.38 24.05
N GLU A 640 12.12 17.13 25.35
CA GLU A 640 11.95 15.79 25.93
C GLU A 640 10.51 15.29 25.68
N SER A 641 10.29 14.67 24.52
CA SER A 641 8.99 14.08 24.10
C SER A 641 9.17 12.76 23.35
N SER A 642 8.12 11.95 23.34
CA SER A 642 8.06 10.71 22.56
C SER A 642 8.21 11.00 21.07
N THR A 643 8.86 10.08 20.36
CA THR A 643 8.96 10.13 18.88
C THR A 643 8.29 8.90 18.29
N CYS A 644 7.83 8.97 17.04
CA CYS A 644 7.32 7.81 16.31
C CYS A 644 8.00 7.68 14.95
N LEU A 645 8.76 6.60 14.78
CA LEU A 645 9.54 6.28 13.59
C LEU A 645 8.85 5.17 12.79
N ARG A 646 8.60 5.39 11.50
CA ARG A 646 8.02 4.38 10.60
C ARG A 646 8.70 4.40 9.23
N ARG A 647 8.69 3.26 8.54
CA ARG A 647 9.01 3.21 7.11
C ARG A 647 7.72 3.35 6.31
N ILE A 648 7.73 4.22 5.29
CA ILE A 648 6.58 4.37 4.40
C ILE A 648 6.46 3.08 3.55
N PRO A 649 5.31 2.36 3.58
CA PRO A 649 5.18 1.06 2.91
C PRO A 649 5.57 1.08 1.44
N GLY A 650 6.25 0.04 0.95
CA GLY A 650 6.69 -0.04 -0.45
C GLY A 650 7.83 0.92 -0.84
N THR A 651 8.48 1.57 0.13
CA THR A 651 9.68 2.41 -0.07
C THR A 651 10.75 2.06 0.96
N ASN A 652 11.94 2.64 0.80
CA ASN A 652 12.96 2.67 1.86
C ASN A 652 13.00 4.01 2.61
N THR A 653 11.97 4.85 2.45
CA THR A 653 11.88 6.16 3.07
C THR A 653 11.35 6.03 4.50
N LEU A 654 12.07 6.61 5.45
CA LEU A 654 11.64 6.73 6.84
C LEU A 654 10.90 8.05 7.05
N VAL A 655 9.90 8.01 7.94
CA VAL A 655 9.25 9.19 8.50
C VAL A 655 9.39 9.17 10.02
N LEU A 656 9.80 10.30 10.60
CA LEU A 656 9.83 10.53 12.03
C LEU A 656 8.78 11.58 12.38
N PHE A 657 7.88 11.23 13.28
CA PHE A 657 6.97 12.16 13.94
C PHE A 657 7.57 12.57 15.28
N TRP A 658 7.69 13.88 15.50
CA TRP A 658 8.24 14.45 16.74
C TRP A 658 7.70 15.86 16.97
N ASN A 659 7.98 16.44 18.13
CA ASN A 659 7.67 17.83 18.39
C ASN A 659 8.82 18.75 17.93
N GLY A 660 8.61 19.45 16.82
CA GLY A 660 9.61 20.31 16.16
C GLY A 660 9.75 21.68 16.80
N SER A 661 9.94 21.74 18.13
CA SER A 661 10.03 22.99 18.88
C SER A 661 11.45 23.27 19.40
N GLU A 662 11.68 24.50 19.85
CA GLU A 662 12.97 24.89 20.41
C GLU A 662 13.26 24.16 21.72
N TYR A 663 14.51 23.71 21.87
CA TYR A 663 15.03 23.23 23.15
C TYR A 663 15.26 24.41 24.11
N GLN A 664 14.64 24.36 25.28
CA GLN A 664 14.67 25.42 26.28
C GLN A 664 15.20 24.91 27.62
N GLN A 665 16.45 25.29 27.94
CA GLN A 665 17.06 24.95 29.21
C GLN A 665 16.33 25.66 30.36
N GLY A 666 15.76 24.88 31.29
CA GLY A 666 14.99 25.39 32.43
C GLY A 666 13.47 25.33 32.23
N HIS A 667 13.00 25.04 31.02
CA HIS A 667 11.61 24.67 30.80
C HIS A 667 11.36 23.23 31.24
N HIS A 668 10.14 22.92 31.67
CA HIS A 668 9.76 21.53 31.92
C HIS A 668 9.84 20.72 30.62
N HIS A 669 10.34 19.49 30.69
CA HIS A 669 10.67 18.69 29.50
C HIS A 669 11.55 19.41 28.48
N PHE A 670 12.29 20.45 28.89
CA PHE A 670 13.22 21.18 28.05
C PHE A 670 12.61 21.78 26.78
N GLY A 671 11.30 22.09 26.78
CA GLY A 671 10.62 22.81 25.72
C GLY A 671 9.12 22.48 25.64
N GLU A 672 8.43 23.10 24.69
CA GLU A 672 7.00 22.92 24.42
C GLU A 672 6.77 21.71 23.50
N ARG A 673 5.79 20.85 23.75
CA ARG A 673 5.43 19.77 22.80
C ARG A 673 4.45 20.24 21.73
N THR A 674 4.75 21.38 21.10
CA THR A 674 4.05 21.92 19.93
C THR A 674 5.04 22.72 19.07
N PRO A 675 5.00 22.64 17.72
CA PRO A 675 4.08 21.85 16.90
C PRO A 675 4.31 20.33 17.01
N LEU A 676 3.34 19.54 16.57
CA LEU A 676 3.55 18.14 16.19
C LEU A 676 3.95 18.12 14.71
N SER A 677 5.10 17.58 14.39
CA SER A 677 5.74 17.69 13.07
C SER A 677 6.14 16.33 12.50
N ALA A 678 6.41 16.29 11.19
CA ALA A 678 6.94 15.11 10.51
C ALA A 678 8.17 15.44 9.66
N ALA A 679 9.09 14.48 9.56
CA ALA A 679 10.38 14.61 8.89
C ALA A 679 10.62 13.35 8.11
N ARG A 680 11.19 13.52 6.93
CA ARG A 680 11.50 12.44 6.01
C ARG A 680 13.00 12.19 5.99
N SER A 681 13.38 10.92 5.90
CA SER A 681 14.73 10.51 5.54
C SER A 681 14.68 9.50 4.41
N ASP A 682 15.37 9.80 3.32
CA ASP A 682 15.46 8.96 2.13
C ASP A 682 16.77 8.13 2.07
N ASP A 683 17.62 8.25 3.09
CA ASP A 683 18.93 7.60 3.18
C ASP A 683 19.08 6.72 4.43
N GLY A 684 17.96 6.18 4.93
CA GLY A 684 17.94 5.25 6.05
C GLY A 684 18.21 5.91 7.40
N GLY A 685 17.80 7.17 7.57
CA GLY A 685 17.83 7.89 8.85
C GLY A 685 19.11 8.67 9.11
N VAL A 686 19.96 8.88 8.09
CA VAL A 686 21.21 9.63 8.23
C VAL A 686 20.93 11.14 8.17
N HIS A 687 20.14 11.58 7.20
CA HIS A 687 19.70 12.96 7.09
C HIS A 687 18.17 13.05 7.17
N TRP A 688 17.69 14.10 7.84
CA TRP A 688 16.26 14.34 8.07
C TRP A 688 15.86 15.70 7.52
N GLU A 689 14.80 15.72 6.72
CA GLU A 689 14.17 16.91 6.16
C GLU A 689 12.81 17.11 6.83
N HIS A 690 12.57 18.28 7.45
CA HIS A 690 11.23 18.65 7.95
C HIS A 690 10.28 18.86 6.77
N ILE A 691 9.19 18.09 6.73
CA ILE A 691 8.23 18.08 5.61
C ILE A 691 6.93 18.81 5.92
N GLY A 692 6.61 19.04 7.20
CA GLY A 692 5.47 19.86 7.62
C GLY A 692 4.97 19.56 9.02
N ASP A 693 3.98 20.35 9.46
CA ASP A 693 3.36 20.27 10.77
C ASP A 693 1.95 19.65 10.70
N ILE A 694 1.72 18.69 11.58
CA ILE A 694 0.45 17.98 11.79
C ILE A 694 -0.43 18.78 12.76
N GLU A 695 0.14 19.39 13.80
CA GLU A 695 -0.59 20.28 14.70
C GLU A 695 0.26 21.51 15.01
N THR A 696 -0.37 22.68 15.00
CA THR A 696 0.31 23.98 15.16
C THR A 696 -0.30 24.85 16.24
N ALA A 697 -1.29 24.33 16.98
CA ALA A 697 -1.96 25.09 18.02
C ALA A 697 -0.97 25.38 19.17
N THR A 698 -0.79 26.66 19.47
CA THR A 698 0.17 27.14 20.49
C THR A 698 -0.39 27.12 21.91
N ASP A 699 -1.72 26.95 22.04
CA ASP A 699 -2.43 26.80 23.32
C ASP A 699 -2.53 25.33 23.78
N ALA A 700 -1.91 24.42 23.05
CA ALA A 700 -1.98 22.99 23.26
C ALA A 700 -0.62 22.32 23.16
N GLU A 701 -0.51 21.14 23.77
CA GLU A 701 0.64 20.26 23.61
C GLU A 701 0.23 18.86 23.17
N PHE A 702 1.10 18.25 22.35
CA PHE A 702 0.84 16.98 21.66
C PHE A 702 1.91 15.96 22.00
N THR A 703 1.51 14.77 22.47
CA THR A 703 2.46 13.75 22.93
C THR A 703 1.87 12.34 22.82
N ASN A 704 2.64 11.32 23.23
CA ASN A 704 2.26 9.91 23.20
C ASN A 704 1.83 9.46 21.80
N LEU A 705 2.80 9.54 20.88
CA LEU A 705 2.61 9.32 19.46
C LEU A 705 2.66 7.83 19.11
N ASP A 706 1.75 7.37 18.27
CA ASP A 706 1.89 6.14 17.50
C ASP A 706 1.43 6.37 16.05
N CYS A 707 1.86 5.51 15.14
CA CYS A 707 1.48 5.56 13.74
C CYS A 707 1.37 4.16 13.13
N THR A 708 0.29 3.92 12.41
CA THR A 708 0.12 2.74 11.56
C THR A 708 -0.19 3.18 10.14
N PHE A 709 0.52 2.62 9.17
CA PHE A 709 0.18 2.78 7.77
C PHE A 709 -0.85 1.72 7.35
N THR A 710 -1.93 2.19 6.74
CA THR A 710 -2.94 1.33 6.09
C THR A 710 -2.40 0.72 4.79
N GLN A 711 -3.04 -0.34 4.31
CA GLN A 711 -2.81 -0.94 3.00
C GLN A 711 -3.07 0.07 1.86
N ALA A 712 -3.98 1.02 2.06
CA ALA A 712 -4.19 2.14 1.15
C ALA A 712 -3.00 3.12 1.10
N GLY A 713 -2.08 3.03 2.08
CA GLY A 713 -0.88 3.84 2.18
C GLY A 713 -1.01 5.10 3.04
N ASN A 714 -2.21 5.38 3.58
CA ASN A 714 -2.43 6.49 4.50
C ASN A 714 -1.82 6.17 5.87
N ALA A 715 -1.25 7.18 6.53
CA ALA A 715 -0.81 7.07 7.92
C ALA A 715 -1.94 7.45 8.87
N ILE A 716 -2.15 6.62 9.89
CA ILE A 716 -3.05 6.87 11.01
C ILE A 716 -2.16 7.23 12.19
N VAL A 717 -1.98 8.52 12.46
CA VAL A 717 -1.13 9.02 13.54
C VAL A 717 -2.00 9.34 14.74
N THR A 718 -1.89 8.56 15.82
CA THR A 718 -2.60 8.82 17.07
C THR A 718 -1.72 9.60 18.04
N TYR A 719 -2.31 10.54 18.77
CA TYR A 719 -1.61 11.39 19.72
C TYR A 719 -2.57 11.93 20.77
N SER A 720 -2.02 12.38 21.88
CA SER A 720 -2.76 13.00 22.98
C SER A 720 -2.63 14.50 22.90
N ALA A 721 -3.73 15.22 23.08
CA ALA A 721 -3.76 16.68 23.09
C ALA A 721 -4.17 17.20 24.47
N ALA A 722 -3.30 17.99 25.10
CA ALA A 722 -3.57 18.70 26.34
C ALA A 722 -4.00 20.15 26.05
N ARG A 723 -5.18 20.56 26.55
CA ARG A 723 -5.72 21.93 26.39
C ARG A 723 -6.35 22.42 27.72
N PRO A 724 -5.90 23.56 28.28
CA PRO A 724 -4.71 24.32 27.90
C PRO A 724 -3.43 23.49 28.08
N ALA A 725 -2.33 23.92 27.45
CA ALA A 725 -1.02 23.31 27.65
C ALA A 725 -0.68 23.13 29.15
N TRP A 726 -0.46 21.89 29.57
CA TRP A 726 -0.05 21.44 30.92
C TRP A 726 -0.79 22.00 32.15
N GLU A 727 -2.09 21.75 32.25
CA GLU A 727 -2.76 21.74 33.57
C GLU A 727 -2.33 20.51 34.41
N ARG A 728 -1.22 20.62 35.15
CA ARG A 728 -0.61 19.46 35.86
C ARG A 728 -1.38 18.93 37.06
N LYS A 729 -2.29 19.72 37.64
CA LYS A 729 -3.05 19.29 38.84
C LYS A 729 -4.14 18.29 38.50
N ARG A 730 -4.76 18.44 37.32
CA ARG A 730 -5.74 17.53 36.73
C ARG A 730 -5.57 17.56 35.21
N PRO A 731 -4.62 16.80 34.67
CA PRO A 731 -4.34 16.82 33.24
C PRO A 731 -5.56 16.36 32.45
N SER A 732 -6.01 17.22 31.53
CA SER A 732 -7.13 16.99 30.62
C SER A 732 -6.59 16.66 29.23
N LEU A 733 -6.41 15.36 28.94
CA LEU A 733 -5.79 14.87 27.70
C LEU A 733 -6.80 14.12 26.84
N SER A 734 -7.09 14.68 25.67
CA SER A 734 -7.97 14.05 24.70
C SER A 734 -7.17 13.19 23.73
N LEU A 735 -7.69 12.02 23.37
CA LEU A 735 -7.12 11.17 22.34
C LEU A 735 -7.54 11.69 20.96
N GLN A 736 -6.56 11.94 20.11
CA GLN A 736 -6.72 12.48 18.76
C GLN A 736 -6.08 11.53 17.74
N CYS A 737 -6.51 11.65 16.50
CA CYS A 737 -5.99 10.95 15.34
C CYS A 737 -5.85 11.91 14.16
N ALA A 738 -4.72 11.85 13.47
CA ALA A 738 -4.50 12.48 12.18
C ALA A 738 -4.43 11.39 11.10
N VAL A 739 -5.38 11.44 10.16
CA VAL A 739 -5.34 10.64 8.93
C VAL A 739 -4.56 11.44 7.90
N ILE A 740 -3.33 11.02 7.63
CA ILE A 740 -2.39 11.69 6.74
C ILE A 740 -2.30 10.92 5.42
N PRO A 741 -2.72 11.52 4.30
CA PRO A 741 -2.57 10.89 2.99
C PRO A 741 -1.10 10.63 2.68
N ARG A 742 -0.82 9.48 2.06
CA ARG A 742 0.55 9.06 1.73
C ARG A 742 1.37 10.15 1.02
N ASP A 743 0.72 10.90 0.15
CA ASP A 743 1.38 11.87 -0.72
C ASP A 743 1.86 13.12 0.00
N TRP A 744 1.26 13.42 1.16
CA TRP A 744 1.70 14.50 2.04
C TRP A 744 3.18 14.34 2.46
N PHE A 745 3.66 13.08 2.58
CA PHE A 745 5.06 12.82 2.91
C PHE A 745 6.04 13.12 1.77
N PHE A 746 5.55 13.31 0.54
CA PHE A 746 6.36 13.52 -0.66
C PHE A 746 6.19 14.90 -1.28
N THR A 747 5.30 15.74 -0.74
CA THR A 747 5.21 17.14 -1.13
C THR A 747 6.43 17.92 -0.65
N GLN A 748 7.04 18.72 -1.51
CA GLN A 748 8.12 19.64 -1.09
C GLN A 748 7.51 20.72 -0.19
N ALA A 749 8.11 20.96 0.97
CA ALA A 749 7.79 22.12 1.79
C ALA A 749 8.06 23.37 0.96
N THR A 750 7.01 24.05 0.48
CA THR A 750 7.16 25.42 0.01
C THR A 750 7.43 26.25 1.25
N CYS A 751 8.70 26.51 1.55
CA CYS A 751 9.06 27.53 2.53
C CYS A 751 8.47 28.86 2.06
N ALA A 752 7.32 29.24 2.62
CA ALA A 752 6.88 30.62 2.61
C ALA A 752 7.95 31.39 3.37
N LYS A 753 8.81 32.13 2.64
CA LYS A 753 9.67 33.12 3.27
C LYS A 753 8.74 34.11 3.99
N PRO A 754 8.97 34.41 5.28
CA PRO A 754 8.23 35.48 5.93
C PRO A 754 8.48 36.77 5.16
N THR A 755 7.41 37.43 4.76
CA THR A 755 7.44 38.79 4.22
C THR A 755 8.10 39.68 5.27
N PRO A 756 9.17 40.41 4.97
CA PRO A 756 9.71 41.40 5.91
C PRO A 756 8.65 42.48 6.14
N GLU A 757 8.33 42.74 7.40
CA GLU A 757 7.64 43.97 7.82
C GLU A 757 8.57 45.20 7.68
#